data_AF-A0A817DTX7-F1
#
_entry.id   AF-A0A817DTX7-F1
#
_cell.length_a   1.000
_cell.length_b   1.000
_cell.length_c   1.000
_cell.angle_alpha   90.00
_cell.angle_beta   90.00
_cell.angle_gamma   90.00
#
_symmetry.space_group_name_H-M   'P 1'
#
loop_
_entity.id
_entity.type
_entity.pdbx_description
1 polymer ?
#
loop_
_entity_poly.entity_id
_entity_poly.type
_entity_poly.pdbx_seq_one_letter_code
_entity_poly.pdbx_strand_id
1 'polypeptide(L)'
;MSGINDDGNLSEQITTMNLDKKFLSNDENQKNIETSNINCFYEPAKFIDEQRLEKIKKALPTIEKLFQAVFETNNFPGLIYGLIVDGQLLNTHSFGYTDLERKIPITTKSLFRIASMTKSFTAMAIIKLRDDGKLRLDDSVYQYVPELKTTNLLTTDAPIITIRHLLTQHVGMPEDDPWADRLLALPDNEFLAILKNEISMSNPPGTIWEYTNLSYTILGRIITVISQMSYQEYIKQEILDPLDMKNTFWEYSKIPSELLAHGYRWECERYSEENLLHDGTFGAMGGLISSIEDFTKYISYHLQAWPPRNDPEYGPLKRSSLREMHHPWNFIELNTYTHRSCSVVYAYCYGLIWSKNHDGIVSINHTGGLPGFGSNWIILPEHGIGLVSFANRTYADLGYANEFIMDKIVTLAGLKSRQMSVSKILTERKQQIIKLIFENNWDINDSEKSKIFAENFFLDQTLELRKKVSQELFNQVGKILNIGEFIPKNQLRGRFEIQCEHEWLSSILHFIVTHISSSSYDIYGDLVIDLLTKIVKNFTPLPKEIVDVLGRSPSSIISTQFLTKLKSWVKHVDDTKLALFAIHLWEPLAALLSRLLTRGHTKGNEMLAVMQDAFIVANYSIRAAAFSSWSSFMSHIYRSDLNLHNDDIHQQQLYNRLLKLFLTPFLPDYTSKNKLASIAKCRAWLILVSAYPKHIDDVVLPFLSFAFGYHISSKTVSAPTTWWSECRQIGEQCLHDILIDNTNGEYIIKIAGDQIINYLFDTIVDELVENLIDENKSLGLICWNSYLTHLTHLFTLNNTINDNQRVVINTCLLTRIEQLWIDSRISTQFLLKLFNTFEQTGFPLAIETVLHDSSIRTKTLTATQHNRSGKFYKK
;
A
#
# COMPACT_ATOMS: atom_id res chain seq x y z
N MET A 1 7.38 -16.65 -67.09
CA MET A 1 8.57 -16.16 -67.85
C MET A 1 8.76 -14.73 -67.40
N SER A 2 9.83 -14.28 -66.76
CA SER A 2 11.21 -14.73 -66.48
C SER A 2 11.61 -13.91 -65.23
N GLY A 3 12.23 -14.46 -64.20
CA GLY A 3 13.62 -14.90 -64.22
C GLY A 3 14.37 -14.11 -63.13
N ILE A 4 14.76 -14.85 -62.10
CA ILE A 4 15.44 -14.51 -60.84
C ILE A 4 16.81 -13.82 -61.06
N ASN A 5 17.23 -12.96 -60.11
CA ASN A 5 18.54 -13.01 -59.42
C ASN A 5 18.70 -11.89 -58.36
N ASP A 6 18.61 -12.33 -57.10
CA ASP A 6 19.55 -12.18 -55.97
C ASP A 6 20.28 -10.88 -55.58
N ASP A 7 20.25 -10.71 -54.25
CA ASP A 7 21.23 -10.12 -53.31
C ASP A 7 21.29 -8.60 -53.04
N GLY A 8 20.90 -8.26 -51.79
CA GLY A 8 21.78 -7.49 -50.90
C GLY A 8 21.47 -6.01 -50.67
N ASN A 9 20.51 -5.69 -49.79
CA ASN A 9 20.67 -4.77 -48.65
C ASN A 9 19.29 -4.42 -48.03
N LEU A 10 19.02 -4.97 -46.85
CA LEU A 10 17.94 -4.51 -45.97
C LEU A 10 18.50 -3.42 -45.04
N SER A 11 18.41 -2.18 -45.47
CA SER A 11 18.41 -1.01 -44.58
C SER A 11 17.63 0.11 -45.24
N GLU A 12 16.77 0.76 -44.47
CA GLU A 12 15.91 1.91 -44.82
C GLU A 12 14.57 1.57 -45.49
N GLN A 13 13.57 1.32 -44.63
CA GLN A 13 12.23 1.89 -44.79
C GLN A 13 11.46 1.74 -43.47
N ILE A 14 11.71 2.66 -42.53
CA ILE A 14 10.78 2.95 -41.44
C ILE A 14 9.78 3.95 -42.02
N THR A 15 8.67 3.43 -42.52
CA THR A 15 7.57 4.24 -43.06
C THR A 15 6.86 4.93 -41.90
N THR A 16 7.15 6.21 -41.72
CA THR A 16 6.37 7.12 -40.89
C THR A 16 5.00 7.28 -41.55
N MET A 17 3.92 6.91 -40.84
CA MET A 17 2.55 7.19 -41.27
C MET A 17 2.36 8.71 -41.35
N ASN A 18 2.35 9.25 -42.57
CA ASN A 18 1.80 10.56 -42.86
C ASN A 18 0.27 10.47 -42.72
N LEU A 19 -0.26 10.99 -41.60
CA LEU A 19 -1.68 11.28 -41.48
C LEU A 19 -1.99 12.54 -42.31
N ASP A 20 -2.99 12.41 -43.18
CA ASP A 20 -3.32 13.34 -44.26
C ASP A 20 -3.62 14.78 -43.82
N LYS A 21 -2.99 15.73 -44.53
CA LYS A 21 -3.14 17.19 -44.43
C LYS A 21 -4.48 17.70 -44.97
N LYS A 22 -5.62 17.30 -44.41
CA LYS A 22 -6.94 17.74 -44.92
C LYS A 22 -7.93 18.34 -43.92
N PHE A 23 -7.45 18.81 -42.78
CA PHE A 23 -8.24 19.66 -41.87
C PHE A 23 -7.43 20.92 -41.50
N LEU A 24 -7.29 21.82 -42.47
CA LEU A 24 -6.76 23.17 -42.27
C LEU A 24 -7.68 24.14 -43.02
N SER A 25 -8.83 24.45 -42.43
CA SER A 25 -9.58 25.65 -42.79
C SER A 25 -10.52 26.05 -41.66
N ASN A 26 -10.38 27.30 -41.25
CA ASN A 26 -11.28 28.11 -40.43
C ASN A 26 -11.03 28.08 -38.92
N ASP A 27 -10.06 28.88 -38.47
CA ASP A 27 -10.26 29.74 -37.30
C ASP A 27 -9.26 30.91 -37.33
N GLU A 28 -9.65 31.99 -38.03
CA GLU A 28 -8.85 33.23 -38.12
C GLU A 28 -8.99 34.14 -36.87
N ASN A 29 -9.77 33.75 -35.86
CA ASN A 29 -10.04 34.59 -34.67
C ASN A 29 -9.24 34.24 -33.40
N GLN A 30 -8.25 33.33 -33.45
CA GLN A 30 -7.35 33.02 -32.32
C GLN A 30 -5.89 33.50 -32.49
N LYS A 31 -5.59 34.29 -33.52
CA LYS A 31 -4.29 34.95 -33.66
C LYS A 31 -4.32 36.31 -32.95
N ASN A 32 -4.05 36.33 -31.64
CA ASN A 32 -3.43 37.46 -30.92
C ASN A 32 -3.35 37.21 -29.40
N ILE A 33 -2.90 36.01 -28.98
CA ILE A 33 -2.25 35.88 -27.67
C ILE A 33 -0.76 35.98 -27.96
N GLU A 34 -0.14 37.07 -27.50
CA GLU A 34 1.28 37.35 -27.63
C GLU A 34 2.12 36.10 -27.25
N THR A 35 2.78 35.51 -28.24
CA THR A 35 3.74 34.40 -28.09
C THR A 35 5.06 34.85 -27.42
N SER A 36 5.07 36.00 -26.74
CA SER A 36 6.28 36.64 -26.18
C SER A 36 6.74 36.07 -24.83
N ASN A 37 5.93 35.22 -24.17
CA ASN A 37 6.20 34.71 -22.82
C ASN A 37 6.49 33.20 -22.73
N ILE A 38 6.76 32.51 -23.84
CA ILE A 38 7.07 31.06 -23.84
C ILE A 38 8.57 30.86 -23.63
N ASN A 39 8.97 30.02 -22.67
CA ASN A 39 10.37 29.65 -22.49
C ASN A 39 10.85 28.75 -23.65
N CYS A 40 11.44 29.37 -24.67
CA CYS A 40 12.00 28.68 -25.84
C CYS A 40 13.16 27.72 -25.53
N PHE A 41 13.69 27.73 -24.30
CA PHE A 41 14.80 26.86 -23.86
C PHE A 41 14.34 25.62 -23.08
N TYR A 42 13.03 25.43 -22.90
CA TYR A 42 12.51 24.21 -22.26
C TYR A 42 12.71 22.99 -23.16
N GLU A 43 13.34 21.96 -22.62
CA GLU A 43 13.42 20.64 -23.26
C GLU A 43 12.53 19.63 -22.53
N PRO A 44 11.63 18.92 -23.25
CA PRO A 44 10.81 17.86 -22.68
C PRO A 44 11.67 16.67 -22.20
N ALA A 45 11.17 15.94 -21.19
CA ALA A 45 11.84 14.74 -20.71
C ALA A 45 11.89 13.64 -21.79
N LYS A 46 13.03 12.97 -21.94
CA LYS A 46 13.26 11.98 -23.01
C LYS A 46 13.66 10.62 -22.43
N PHE A 47 13.41 9.55 -23.16
CA PHE A 47 14.03 8.26 -22.86
C PHE A 47 15.49 8.30 -23.31
N ILE A 48 16.41 7.90 -22.43
CA ILE A 48 17.85 7.84 -22.73
C ILE A 48 18.25 6.44 -23.20
N ASP A 49 17.48 5.41 -22.86
CA ASP A 49 17.76 4.02 -23.24
C ASP A 49 17.27 3.73 -24.66
N GLU A 50 18.17 3.82 -25.65
CA GLU A 50 17.89 3.53 -27.06
C GLU A 50 17.43 2.07 -27.30
N GLN A 51 17.79 1.14 -26.41
CA GLN A 51 17.40 -0.27 -26.51
C GLN A 51 16.07 -0.59 -25.81
N ARG A 52 15.37 0.41 -25.26
CA ARG A 52 14.12 0.23 -24.51
C ARG A 52 13.09 -0.63 -25.26
N LEU A 53 12.82 -0.32 -26.52
CA LEU A 53 11.82 -1.06 -27.30
C LEU A 53 12.21 -2.53 -27.48
N GLU A 54 13.47 -2.82 -27.77
CA GLU A 54 13.98 -4.18 -27.92
C GLU A 54 13.95 -4.96 -26.60
N LYS A 55 14.18 -4.30 -25.46
CA LYS A 55 14.02 -4.91 -24.14
C LYS A 55 12.56 -5.26 -23.84
N ILE A 56 11.62 -4.40 -24.21
CA ILE A 56 10.17 -4.69 -24.09
C ILE A 56 9.80 -5.89 -24.98
N LYS A 57 10.25 -5.91 -26.24
CA LYS A 57 10.00 -7.02 -27.17
C LYS A 57 10.48 -8.37 -26.61
N LYS A 58 11.64 -8.39 -25.94
CA LYS A 58 12.17 -9.60 -25.28
C LYS A 58 11.29 -10.11 -24.13
N ALA A 59 10.48 -9.25 -23.52
CA ALA A 59 9.56 -9.63 -22.44
C ALA A 59 8.21 -10.16 -22.94
N LEU A 60 7.86 -9.98 -24.22
CA LEU A 60 6.55 -10.36 -24.79
C LEU A 60 6.16 -11.83 -24.55
N PRO A 61 7.04 -12.83 -24.74
CA PRO A 61 6.68 -14.22 -24.50
C PRO A 61 6.32 -14.51 -23.03
N THR A 62 6.94 -13.77 -22.09
CA THR A 62 6.60 -13.89 -20.67
C THR A 62 5.26 -13.22 -20.38
N ILE A 63 4.98 -12.06 -20.97
CA ILE A 63 3.70 -11.35 -20.83
C ILE A 63 2.54 -12.21 -21.33
N GLU A 64 2.69 -12.84 -22.49
CA GLU A 64 1.68 -13.74 -23.05
C GLU A 64 1.38 -14.91 -22.10
N LYS A 65 2.41 -15.55 -21.56
CA LYS A 65 2.24 -16.64 -20.57
C LYS A 65 1.54 -16.19 -19.29
N LEU A 66 1.81 -14.96 -18.83
CA LEU A 66 1.13 -14.40 -17.65
C LEU A 66 -0.36 -14.19 -17.93
N PHE A 67 -0.71 -13.64 -19.10
CA PHE A 67 -2.11 -13.49 -19.50
C PHE A 67 -2.81 -14.83 -19.75
N GLN A 68 -2.10 -15.82 -20.29
CA GLN A 68 -2.62 -17.18 -20.43
C GLN A 68 -2.97 -17.77 -19.05
N ALA A 69 -2.09 -17.61 -18.06
CA ALA A 69 -2.37 -18.06 -16.70
C ALA A 69 -3.57 -17.32 -16.09
N VAL A 70 -3.69 -16.01 -16.32
CA VAL A 70 -4.86 -15.22 -15.90
C VAL A 70 -6.13 -15.77 -16.55
N PHE A 71 -6.11 -16.03 -17.86
CA PHE A 71 -7.23 -16.61 -18.60
C PHE A 71 -7.66 -17.98 -18.04
N GLU A 72 -6.71 -18.90 -17.85
CA GLU A 72 -6.98 -20.27 -17.39
C GLU A 72 -7.47 -20.32 -15.94
N THR A 73 -6.83 -19.58 -15.03
CA THR A 73 -7.15 -19.60 -13.60
C THR A 73 -8.49 -18.94 -13.26
N ASN A 74 -8.97 -18.03 -14.12
CA ASN A 74 -10.19 -17.28 -13.88
C ASN A 74 -11.42 -17.85 -14.61
N ASN A 75 -11.30 -18.94 -15.37
CA ASN A 75 -12.42 -19.46 -16.18
C ASN A 75 -13.05 -18.35 -17.03
N PHE A 76 -12.22 -17.57 -17.74
CA PHE A 76 -12.74 -16.61 -18.70
C PHE A 76 -13.18 -17.36 -19.98
N PRO A 77 -14.38 -17.12 -20.52
CA PRO A 77 -14.76 -17.63 -21.84
C PRO A 77 -13.82 -17.11 -22.93
N GLY A 78 -13.39 -15.87 -22.76
CA GLY A 78 -12.51 -15.16 -23.66
C GLY A 78 -11.80 -14.00 -22.96
N LEU A 79 -10.57 -13.75 -23.38
CA LEU A 79 -9.72 -12.65 -22.91
C LEU A 79 -8.87 -12.12 -24.07
N ILE A 80 -8.77 -10.81 -24.21
CA ILE A 80 -7.82 -10.16 -25.12
C ILE A 80 -7.07 -9.06 -24.38
N TYR A 81 -5.80 -8.87 -24.72
CA TYR A 81 -5.02 -7.73 -24.27
C TYR A 81 -4.26 -7.04 -25.41
N GLY A 82 -3.91 -5.78 -25.20
CA GLY A 82 -3.05 -4.98 -26.07
C GLY A 82 -2.03 -4.19 -25.27
N LEU A 83 -0.74 -4.31 -25.65
CA LEU A 83 0.37 -3.54 -25.10
C LEU A 83 0.70 -2.38 -26.05
N ILE A 84 0.65 -1.16 -25.52
CA ILE A 84 0.94 0.08 -26.23
C ILE A 84 2.30 0.60 -25.77
N VAL A 85 3.16 0.95 -26.71
CA VAL A 85 4.46 1.56 -26.45
C VAL A 85 4.61 2.79 -27.32
N ASP A 86 4.86 3.94 -26.71
CA ASP A 86 5.05 5.23 -27.38
C ASP A 86 3.90 5.60 -28.34
N GLY A 87 2.67 5.26 -27.94
CA GLY A 87 1.44 5.55 -28.70
C GLY A 87 1.17 4.57 -29.85
N GLN A 88 1.87 3.43 -29.90
CA GLN A 88 1.64 2.39 -30.91
C GLN A 88 1.30 1.05 -30.27
N LEU A 89 0.37 0.32 -30.87
CA LEU A 89 0.04 -1.05 -30.47
C LEU A 89 1.21 -1.98 -30.84
N LEU A 90 2.00 -2.36 -29.85
CA LEU A 90 3.20 -3.18 -30.05
C LEU A 90 2.87 -4.67 -30.12
N ASN A 91 1.95 -5.13 -29.26
CA ASN A 91 1.61 -6.54 -29.15
C ASN A 91 0.15 -6.73 -28.75
N THR A 92 -0.50 -7.72 -29.33
CA THR A 92 -1.85 -8.17 -28.95
C THR A 92 -1.90 -9.68 -28.92
N HIS A 93 -2.60 -10.23 -27.95
CA HIS A 93 -2.92 -11.66 -27.94
C HIS A 93 -4.33 -11.87 -27.37
N SER A 94 -5.00 -12.90 -27.85
CA SER A 94 -6.35 -13.27 -27.44
C SER A 94 -6.45 -14.76 -27.15
N PHE A 95 -7.30 -15.10 -26.19
CA PHE A 95 -7.60 -16.44 -25.75
C PHE A 95 -9.13 -16.65 -25.75
N GLY A 96 -9.59 -17.84 -26.11
CA GLY A 96 -11.01 -18.19 -26.05
C GLY A 96 -11.88 -17.53 -27.12
N TYR A 97 -13.15 -17.29 -26.79
CA TYR A 97 -14.20 -17.01 -27.76
C TYR A 97 -15.06 -15.79 -27.36
N THR A 98 -15.54 -15.04 -28.35
CA THR A 98 -16.60 -14.03 -28.18
C THR A 98 -17.95 -14.69 -27.96
N ASP A 99 -18.16 -15.87 -28.53
CA ASP A 99 -19.37 -16.68 -28.43
C ASP A 99 -18.96 -18.16 -28.21
N LEU A 100 -19.34 -18.72 -27.06
CA LEU A 100 -19.04 -20.10 -26.67
C LEU A 100 -19.81 -21.15 -27.48
N GLU A 101 -21.06 -20.85 -27.88
CA GLU A 101 -21.91 -21.78 -28.62
C GLU A 101 -21.42 -21.90 -30.07
N ARG A 102 -21.22 -20.76 -30.73
CA ARG A 102 -20.76 -20.69 -32.13
C ARG A 102 -19.24 -20.85 -32.26
N LYS A 103 -18.50 -20.81 -31.14
CA LYS A 103 -17.03 -20.88 -31.08
C LYS A 103 -16.36 -19.82 -31.96
N ILE A 104 -16.84 -18.58 -31.88
CA ILE A 104 -16.27 -17.46 -32.64
C ILE A 104 -15.00 -16.99 -31.92
N PRO A 105 -13.80 -17.12 -32.51
CA PRO A 105 -12.57 -16.75 -31.84
C PRO A 105 -12.47 -15.24 -31.66
N ILE A 106 -11.86 -14.81 -30.56
CA ILE A 106 -11.60 -13.39 -30.34
C ILE A 106 -10.55 -12.89 -31.33
N THR A 107 -10.76 -11.67 -31.84
CA THR A 107 -9.83 -10.93 -32.67
C THR A 107 -9.64 -9.51 -32.12
N THR A 108 -8.68 -8.76 -32.66
CA THR A 108 -8.46 -7.34 -32.31
C THR A 108 -9.67 -6.45 -32.62
N LYS A 109 -10.59 -6.91 -33.47
CA LYS A 109 -11.84 -6.24 -33.87
C LYS A 109 -13.06 -6.68 -33.08
N SER A 110 -12.92 -7.70 -32.23
CA SER A 110 -14.01 -8.13 -31.36
C SER A 110 -14.40 -7.01 -30.39
N LEU A 111 -15.71 -6.84 -30.20
CA LEU A 111 -16.33 -5.71 -29.52
C LEU A 111 -16.86 -6.14 -28.16
N PHE A 112 -16.29 -5.57 -27.10
CA PHE A 112 -16.62 -5.86 -25.71
C PHE A 112 -17.24 -4.65 -25.05
N ARG A 113 -18.18 -4.86 -24.11
CA ARG A 113 -18.52 -3.79 -23.17
C ARG A 113 -17.31 -3.44 -22.33
N ILE A 114 -16.97 -2.16 -22.27
CA ILE A 114 -15.85 -1.64 -21.48
C ILE A 114 -16.29 -1.09 -20.12
N ALA A 115 -17.59 -1.18 -19.82
CA ALA A 115 -18.14 -0.83 -18.51
C ALA A 115 -17.63 0.55 -18.04
N SER A 116 -17.27 0.68 -16.76
CA SER A 116 -16.84 1.94 -16.13
C SER A 116 -15.65 2.65 -16.78
N MET A 117 -14.90 2.03 -17.69
CA MET A 117 -13.93 2.76 -18.53
C MET A 117 -14.62 3.89 -19.34
N THR A 118 -15.92 3.76 -19.60
CA THR A 118 -16.80 4.79 -20.20
C THR A 118 -16.77 6.11 -19.44
N LYS A 119 -16.60 6.09 -18.11
CA LYS A 119 -16.57 7.29 -17.27
C LYS A 119 -15.49 8.28 -17.71
N SER A 120 -14.35 7.77 -18.17
CA SER A 120 -13.27 8.63 -18.69
C SER A 120 -13.69 9.44 -19.94
N PHE A 121 -14.56 8.90 -20.79
CA PHE A 121 -15.12 9.62 -21.95
C PHE A 121 -16.11 10.69 -21.52
N THR A 122 -16.98 10.37 -20.55
CA THR A 122 -17.90 11.35 -19.95
C THR A 122 -17.14 12.50 -19.29
N ALA A 123 -16.08 12.18 -18.53
CA ALA A 123 -15.20 13.18 -17.94
C ALA A 123 -14.54 14.06 -19.02
N MET A 124 -13.98 13.45 -20.08
CA MET A 124 -13.38 14.17 -21.20
C MET A 124 -14.37 15.14 -21.87
N ALA A 125 -15.62 14.74 -22.04
CA ALA A 125 -16.67 15.60 -22.60
C ALA A 125 -16.99 16.80 -21.71
N ILE A 126 -17.04 16.63 -20.39
CA ILE A 126 -17.22 17.74 -19.43
C ILE A 126 -16.04 18.71 -19.49
N ILE A 127 -14.82 18.19 -19.52
CA ILE A 127 -13.61 19.01 -19.66
C ILE A 127 -13.57 19.74 -21.00
N LYS A 128 -14.07 19.12 -22.07
CA LYS A 128 -14.21 19.78 -23.37
C LYS A 128 -15.21 20.92 -23.33
N LEU A 129 -16.40 20.71 -22.76
CA LEU A 129 -17.40 21.75 -22.59
C LEU A 129 -16.86 22.93 -21.77
N ARG A 130 -16.04 22.67 -20.75
CA ARG A 130 -15.34 23.69 -19.99
C ARG A 130 -14.31 24.44 -20.84
N ASP A 131 -13.47 23.73 -21.60
CA ASP A 131 -12.46 24.34 -22.48
C ASP A 131 -13.10 25.21 -23.58
N ASP A 132 -14.30 24.83 -24.02
CA ASP A 132 -15.15 25.59 -24.95
C ASP A 132 -15.91 26.75 -24.26
N GLY A 133 -15.71 26.97 -22.95
CA GLY A 133 -16.30 28.05 -22.17
C GLY A 133 -17.79 27.89 -21.86
N LYS A 134 -18.36 26.69 -22.02
CA LYS A 134 -19.80 26.42 -21.86
C LYS A 134 -20.22 26.12 -20.42
N LEU A 135 -19.27 25.78 -19.55
CA LEU A 135 -19.51 25.55 -18.11
C LEU A 135 -18.25 25.85 -17.31
N ARG A 136 -18.40 25.99 -15.98
CA ARG A 136 -17.30 25.90 -15.02
C ARG A 136 -17.48 24.65 -14.16
N LEU A 137 -16.38 24.01 -13.77
CA LEU A 137 -16.45 22.81 -12.92
C LEU A 137 -17.03 23.09 -11.54
N ASP A 138 -16.94 24.33 -11.06
CA ASP A 138 -17.48 24.74 -9.76
C ASP A 138 -18.90 25.32 -9.86
N ASP A 139 -19.54 25.22 -11.05
CA ASP A 139 -20.96 25.53 -11.17
C ASP A 139 -21.80 24.54 -10.38
N SER A 140 -22.93 25.03 -9.85
CA SER A 140 -23.86 24.16 -9.15
C SER A 140 -24.60 23.26 -10.12
N VAL A 141 -24.71 21.98 -9.78
CA VAL A 141 -25.34 20.96 -10.63
C VAL A 141 -26.81 21.29 -10.90
N TYR A 142 -27.54 21.88 -9.95
CA TYR A 142 -28.96 22.18 -10.15
C TYR A 142 -29.24 23.22 -11.25
N GLN A 143 -28.22 23.96 -11.70
CA GLN A 143 -28.34 24.87 -12.85
C GLN A 143 -28.60 24.09 -14.15
N TYR A 144 -28.09 22.87 -14.23
CA TYR A 144 -28.17 21.99 -15.40
C TYR A 144 -29.14 20.82 -15.19
N VAL A 145 -29.34 20.40 -13.93
CA VAL A 145 -30.23 19.31 -13.53
C VAL A 145 -31.14 19.79 -12.40
N PRO A 146 -32.22 20.54 -12.71
CA PRO A 146 -33.07 21.20 -11.71
C PRO A 146 -33.73 20.25 -10.71
N GLU A 147 -33.88 18.97 -11.05
CA GLU A 147 -34.39 17.91 -10.18
C GLU A 147 -33.61 17.79 -8.87
N LEU A 148 -32.32 18.14 -8.87
CA LEU A 148 -31.45 18.08 -7.68
C LEU A 148 -31.54 19.32 -6.78
N LYS A 149 -32.37 20.32 -7.13
CA LYS A 149 -32.51 21.54 -6.33
C LYS A 149 -33.09 21.27 -4.94
N THR A 150 -33.89 20.22 -4.80
CA THR A 150 -34.58 19.84 -3.56
C THR A 150 -33.89 18.71 -2.80
N THR A 151 -32.67 18.31 -3.20
CA THR A 151 -31.92 17.26 -2.50
C THR A 151 -31.58 17.72 -1.08
N ASN A 152 -31.96 16.92 -0.08
CA ASN A 152 -31.59 17.14 1.31
C ASN A 152 -30.12 16.76 1.50
N LEU A 153 -29.27 17.75 1.78
CA LEU A 153 -27.86 17.50 2.11
C LEU A 153 -27.72 16.92 3.52
N LEU A 154 -26.64 16.18 3.77
CA LEU A 154 -26.44 15.47 5.04
C LEU A 154 -26.39 16.40 6.26
N THR A 155 -25.80 17.59 6.11
CA THR A 155 -25.65 18.58 7.18
C THR A 155 -26.08 19.97 6.70
N THR A 156 -26.41 20.86 7.64
CA THR A 156 -26.84 22.24 7.33
C THR A 156 -25.73 23.14 6.77
N ASP A 157 -24.48 22.78 7.02
CA ASP A 157 -23.26 23.45 6.52
C ASP A 157 -22.67 22.76 5.28
N ALA A 158 -23.30 21.69 4.79
CA ALA A 158 -22.86 20.99 3.59
C ALA A 158 -22.82 21.96 2.40
N PRO A 159 -21.72 21.97 1.61
CA PRO A 159 -21.63 22.84 0.45
C PRO A 159 -22.60 22.37 -0.65
N ILE A 160 -22.92 23.28 -1.56
CA ILE A 160 -23.70 22.94 -2.76
C ILE A 160 -22.97 21.88 -3.59
N ILE A 161 -23.74 20.99 -4.23
CA ILE A 161 -23.18 20.01 -5.16
C ILE A 161 -22.72 20.73 -6.44
N THR A 162 -21.46 20.53 -6.82
CA THR A 162 -20.83 21.10 -8.02
C THR A 162 -20.52 20.03 -9.06
N ILE A 163 -20.27 20.43 -10.31
CA ILE A 163 -19.83 19.50 -11.37
C ILE A 163 -18.52 18.80 -10.98
N ARG A 164 -17.60 19.51 -10.31
CA ARG A 164 -16.34 18.96 -9.82
C ARG A 164 -16.58 17.84 -8.81
N HIS A 165 -17.54 18.01 -7.89
CA HIS A 165 -17.89 16.95 -6.93
C HIS A 165 -18.31 15.64 -7.63
N LEU A 166 -19.08 15.74 -8.73
CA LEU A 166 -19.47 14.57 -9.53
C LEU A 166 -18.26 13.93 -10.24
N LEU A 167 -17.41 14.75 -10.88
CA LEU A 167 -16.22 14.26 -11.59
C LEU A 167 -15.26 13.50 -10.68
N THR A 168 -15.07 13.98 -9.45
CA THR A 168 -14.07 13.45 -8.50
C THR A 168 -14.64 12.41 -7.54
N GLN A 169 -15.87 11.92 -7.76
CA GLN A 169 -16.56 10.99 -6.84
C GLN A 169 -16.55 11.51 -5.40
N HIS A 170 -16.87 12.79 -5.26
CA HIS A 170 -16.83 13.55 -4.02
C HIS A 170 -18.19 14.21 -3.72
N VAL A 171 -19.26 13.67 -4.30
CA VAL A 171 -20.61 14.24 -4.22
C VAL A 171 -21.29 13.93 -2.89
N GLY A 172 -20.87 12.86 -2.21
CA GLY A 172 -21.46 12.40 -0.94
C GLY A 172 -22.73 11.55 -1.09
N MET A 173 -23.05 11.11 -2.31
CA MET A 173 -24.06 10.09 -2.59
C MET A 173 -23.49 8.69 -2.30
N PRO A 174 -24.34 7.72 -1.91
CA PRO A 174 -23.90 6.38 -1.57
C PRO A 174 -23.28 5.63 -2.75
N GLU A 175 -22.40 4.70 -2.44
CA GLU A 175 -22.00 3.66 -3.40
C GLU A 175 -23.24 2.89 -3.87
N ASP A 176 -23.36 2.77 -5.20
CA ASP A 176 -24.56 2.28 -5.87
C ASP A 176 -24.31 1.03 -6.73
N ASP A 177 -23.15 0.40 -6.55
CA ASP A 177 -22.83 -0.91 -7.10
C ASP A 177 -23.44 -2.04 -6.26
N PRO A 178 -23.97 -3.12 -6.87
CA PRO A 178 -24.17 -3.33 -8.30
C PRO A 178 -25.58 -2.89 -8.78
N TRP A 179 -26.28 -2.01 -8.04
CA TRP A 179 -27.64 -1.59 -8.42
C TRP A 179 -27.64 -0.83 -9.75
N ALA A 180 -26.74 0.13 -9.92
CA ALA A 180 -26.67 0.98 -11.11
C ALA A 180 -26.28 0.20 -12.38
N ASP A 181 -25.48 -0.87 -12.26
CA ASP A 181 -25.07 -1.75 -13.36
C ASP A 181 -26.25 -2.36 -14.13
N ARG A 182 -27.41 -2.48 -13.47
CA ARG A 182 -28.63 -3.06 -14.04
C ARG A 182 -29.53 -2.02 -14.72
N LEU A 183 -29.12 -0.76 -14.74
CA LEU A 183 -29.94 0.37 -15.20
C LEU A 183 -29.46 0.97 -16.53
N LEU A 184 -28.49 0.37 -17.22
CA LEU A 184 -27.93 0.94 -18.46
C LEU A 184 -28.99 1.37 -19.49
N ALA A 185 -30.05 0.56 -19.64
CA ALA A 185 -31.15 0.80 -20.59
C ALA A 185 -32.24 1.77 -20.09
N LEU A 186 -32.09 2.35 -18.89
CA LEU A 186 -33.13 3.16 -18.27
C LEU A 186 -33.42 4.43 -19.09
N PRO A 187 -34.68 4.72 -19.44
CA PRO A 187 -35.03 5.90 -20.22
C PRO A 187 -34.97 7.19 -19.39
N ASP A 188 -34.78 8.32 -20.06
CA ASP A 188 -34.61 9.64 -19.43
C ASP A 188 -35.71 9.99 -18.43
N ASN A 189 -36.98 9.70 -18.74
CA ASN A 189 -38.10 10.03 -17.86
C ASN A 189 -38.05 9.28 -16.52
N GLU A 190 -37.61 8.02 -16.51
CA GLU A 190 -37.42 7.23 -15.30
C GLU A 190 -36.18 7.68 -14.53
N PHE A 191 -35.09 8.02 -15.22
CA PHE A 191 -33.93 8.64 -14.59
C PHE A 191 -34.28 9.95 -13.88
N LEU A 192 -35.04 10.84 -14.53
CA LEU A 192 -35.50 12.08 -13.90
C LEU A 192 -36.46 11.82 -12.73
N ALA A 193 -37.22 10.72 -12.75
CA ALA A 193 -38.03 10.30 -11.60
C ALA A 193 -37.15 9.86 -10.42
N ILE A 194 -36.04 9.14 -10.67
CA ILE A 194 -35.05 8.80 -9.64
C ILE A 194 -34.48 10.07 -9.01
N LEU A 195 -34.09 11.06 -9.82
CA LEU A 195 -33.52 12.31 -9.30
C LEU A 195 -34.51 13.18 -8.51
N LYS A 196 -35.80 13.12 -8.84
CA LYS A 196 -36.87 13.83 -8.13
C LYS A 196 -37.23 13.19 -6.80
N ASN A 197 -37.00 11.88 -6.67
CA ASN A 197 -37.12 11.19 -5.39
C ASN A 197 -35.95 11.58 -4.49
N GLU A 198 -36.11 11.48 -3.18
CA GLU A 198 -35.07 11.85 -2.24
C GLU A 198 -33.83 10.97 -2.41
N ILE A 199 -32.76 11.54 -2.97
CA ILE A 199 -31.43 10.91 -3.00
C ILE A 199 -30.86 11.00 -1.58
N SER A 200 -30.54 9.85 -1.01
CA SER A 200 -29.85 9.78 0.27
C SER A 200 -28.40 10.24 0.13
N MET A 201 -27.90 10.96 1.11
CA MET A 201 -26.50 11.39 1.17
C MET A 201 -25.78 10.60 2.26
N SER A 202 -24.69 9.92 1.91
CA SER A 202 -23.79 9.25 2.86
C SER A 202 -22.84 10.24 3.53
N ASN A 203 -22.44 11.29 2.80
CA ASN A 203 -21.41 12.24 3.23
C ASN A 203 -21.77 13.68 2.82
N PRO A 204 -21.23 14.72 3.50
CA PRO A 204 -21.27 16.07 2.97
C PRO A 204 -20.48 16.15 1.65
N PRO A 205 -20.96 16.84 0.60
CA PRO A 205 -20.19 16.98 -0.62
C PRO A 205 -18.83 17.62 -0.37
N GLY A 206 -17.77 17.14 -1.03
CA GLY A 206 -16.43 17.70 -0.90
C GLY A 206 -15.63 17.26 0.33
N THR A 207 -16.10 16.29 1.14
CA THR A 207 -15.32 15.72 2.26
C THR A 207 -14.66 14.33 2.06
N ILE A 208 -15.39 13.32 1.55
CA ILE A 208 -14.92 11.92 1.41
C ILE A 208 -15.13 11.38 -0.02
N TRP A 209 -14.19 10.57 -0.50
CA TRP A 209 -14.37 9.77 -1.71
C TRP A 209 -15.38 8.64 -1.50
N GLU A 210 -16.36 8.55 -2.40
CA GLU A 210 -17.32 7.45 -2.44
C GLU A 210 -17.75 7.24 -3.90
N TYR A 211 -17.60 6.02 -4.41
CA TYR A 211 -17.80 5.72 -5.81
C TYR A 211 -19.29 5.57 -6.13
N THR A 212 -19.83 6.45 -6.97
CA THR A 212 -21.23 6.36 -7.43
C THR A 212 -21.33 6.48 -8.96
N ASN A 213 -22.07 5.57 -9.57
CA ASN A 213 -22.40 5.60 -10.98
C ASN A 213 -23.43 6.69 -11.30
N LEU A 214 -24.30 7.02 -10.34
CA LEU A 214 -25.27 8.09 -10.48
C LEU A 214 -24.58 9.44 -10.78
N SER A 215 -23.42 9.71 -10.19
CA SER A 215 -22.63 10.91 -10.50
C SER A 215 -22.32 11.05 -11.99
N TYR A 216 -21.85 9.96 -12.61
CA TYR A 216 -21.49 9.96 -14.03
C TYR A 216 -22.71 9.96 -14.96
N THR A 217 -23.82 9.39 -14.50
CA THR A 217 -25.10 9.49 -15.19
C THR A 217 -25.62 10.94 -15.19
N ILE A 218 -25.50 11.64 -14.06
CA ILE A 218 -25.81 13.08 -13.97
C ILE A 218 -24.89 13.90 -14.88
N LEU A 219 -23.58 13.62 -14.93
CA LEU A 219 -22.67 14.27 -15.88
C LEU A 219 -23.09 14.04 -17.34
N GLY A 220 -23.54 12.83 -17.69
CA GLY A 220 -24.15 12.54 -19.00
C GLY A 220 -25.35 13.46 -19.32
N ARG A 221 -26.24 13.66 -18.35
CA ARG A 221 -27.36 14.59 -18.48
C ARG A 221 -26.91 16.04 -18.67
N ILE A 222 -25.89 16.49 -17.93
CA ILE A 222 -25.33 17.84 -18.08
C ILE A 222 -24.79 18.04 -19.51
N ILE A 223 -24.11 17.04 -20.08
CA ILE A 223 -23.64 17.08 -21.47
C ILE A 223 -24.83 17.25 -22.42
N THR A 224 -25.88 16.45 -22.27
CA THR A 224 -27.09 16.55 -23.10
C THR A 224 -27.73 17.94 -23.02
N VAL A 225 -27.88 18.48 -21.81
CA VAL A 225 -28.50 19.79 -21.58
C VAL A 225 -27.67 20.92 -22.18
N ILE A 226 -26.35 20.91 -22.04
CA ILE A 226 -25.50 22.00 -22.55
C ILE A 226 -25.30 21.90 -24.06
N SER A 227 -25.12 20.69 -24.59
CA SER A 227 -24.85 20.48 -26.02
C SER A 227 -26.09 20.54 -26.90
N GLN A 228 -27.29 20.33 -26.32
CA GLN A 228 -28.54 20.13 -27.07
C GLN A 228 -28.49 18.94 -28.04
N MET A 229 -27.60 17.98 -27.77
CA MET A 229 -27.47 16.70 -28.48
C MET A 229 -27.72 15.57 -27.50
N SER A 230 -28.02 14.36 -27.99
CA SER A 230 -27.94 13.20 -27.09
C SER A 230 -26.50 13.03 -26.60
N TYR A 231 -26.34 12.52 -25.38
CA TYR A 231 -25.04 12.21 -24.81
C TYR A 231 -24.21 11.33 -25.78
N GLN A 232 -24.83 10.30 -26.36
CA GLN A 232 -24.21 9.37 -27.29
C GLN A 232 -23.69 10.07 -28.55
N GLU A 233 -24.47 10.98 -29.14
CA GLU A 233 -24.06 11.76 -30.31
C GLU A 233 -22.93 12.74 -29.99
N TYR A 234 -22.99 13.40 -28.83
CA TYR A 234 -21.93 14.31 -28.40
C TYR A 234 -20.61 13.58 -28.22
N ILE A 235 -20.59 12.45 -27.49
CA ILE A 235 -19.38 11.63 -27.32
C ILE A 235 -18.85 11.16 -28.67
N LYS A 236 -19.75 10.73 -29.58
CA LYS A 236 -19.34 10.31 -30.92
C LYS A 236 -18.66 11.45 -31.69
N GLN A 237 -19.32 12.60 -31.82
CA GLN A 237 -18.84 13.70 -32.65
C GLN A 237 -17.61 14.40 -32.05
N GLU A 238 -17.58 14.56 -30.74
CA GLU A 238 -16.60 15.41 -30.07
C GLU A 238 -15.43 14.64 -29.46
N ILE A 239 -15.49 13.30 -29.39
CA ILE A 239 -14.42 12.45 -28.84
C ILE A 239 -14.07 11.30 -29.78
N LEU A 240 -15.03 10.44 -30.15
CA LEU A 240 -14.73 9.22 -30.90
C LEU A 240 -14.26 9.54 -32.34
N ASP A 241 -14.97 10.41 -33.05
CA ASP A 241 -14.64 10.79 -34.43
C ASP A 241 -13.26 11.49 -34.51
N PRO A 242 -12.92 12.48 -33.66
CA PRO A 242 -11.59 13.09 -33.60
C PRO A 242 -10.45 12.12 -33.28
N LEU A 243 -10.74 11.01 -32.61
CA LEU A 243 -9.78 9.95 -32.27
C LEU A 243 -9.82 8.77 -33.26
N ASP A 244 -10.62 8.85 -34.33
CA ASP A 244 -10.82 7.81 -35.33
C ASP A 244 -11.30 6.47 -34.72
N MET A 245 -12.09 6.51 -33.64
CA MET A 245 -12.66 5.33 -32.98
C MET A 245 -13.96 4.89 -33.67
N LYS A 246 -13.82 4.35 -34.88
CA LYS A 246 -14.95 3.98 -35.78
C LYS A 246 -15.68 2.69 -35.41
N ASN A 247 -15.06 1.83 -34.63
CA ASN A 247 -15.59 0.55 -34.13
C ASN A 247 -15.88 0.66 -32.63
N THR A 248 -16.53 1.74 -32.23
CA THR A 248 -16.96 1.99 -30.86
C THR A 248 -18.43 2.38 -30.88
N PHE A 249 -19.25 1.65 -30.13
CA PHE A 249 -20.71 1.69 -30.23
C PHE A 249 -21.37 1.79 -28.85
N TRP A 250 -22.63 2.22 -28.86
CA TRP A 250 -23.50 2.24 -27.67
C TRP A 250 -24.49 1.07 -27.68
N GLU A 251 -25.16 0.89 -28.82
CA GLU A 251 -26.25 -0.07 -28.96
C GLU A 251 -25.76 -1.38 -29.57
N TYR A 252 -25.77 -2.44 -28.77
CA TYR A 252 -25.23 -3.75 -29.16
C TYR A 252 -26.02 -4.38 -30.33
N SER A 253 -27.33 -4.11 -30.45
CA SER A 253 -28.15 -4.67 -31.54
C SER A 253 -27.79 -4.13 -32.93
N LYS A 254 -26.97 -3.06 -33.01
CA LYS A 254 -26.43 -2.52 -34.27
C LYS A 254 -25.08 -3.14 -34.65
N ILE A 255 -24.51 -3.98 -33.79
CA ILE A 255 -23.21 -4.61 -34.01
C ILE A 255 -23.39 -5.93 -34.77
N PRO A 256 -22.58 -6.20 -35.81
CA PRO A 256 -22.60 -7.50 -36.47
C PRO A 256 -22.29 -8.63 -35.47
N SER A 257 -23.09 -9.71 -35.50
CA SER A 257 -23.02 -10.80 -34.52
C SER A 257 -21.64 -11.45 -34.41
N GLU A 258 -20.86 -11.44 -35.49
CA GLU A 258 -19.51 -12.00 -35.57
C GLU A 258 -18.44 -11.14 -34.88
N LEU A 259 -18.75 -9.88 -34.59
CA LEU A 259 -17.86 -8.98 -33.87
C LEU A 259 -18.25 -8.82 -32.41
N LEU A 260 -19.53 -8.97 -32.06
CA LEU A 260 -20.03 -8.78 -30.70
C LEU A 260 -19.54 -9.90 -29.76
N ALA A 261 -18.93 -9.53 -28.64
CA ALA A 261 -18.69 -10.45 -27.53
C ALA A 261 -19.97 -10.63 -26.71
N HIS A 262 -20.37 -11.88 -26.52
CA HIS A 262 -21.41 -12.28 -25.60
C HIS A 262 -20.83 -12.34 -24.20
N GLY A 263 -21.59 -11.90 -23.20
CA GLY A 263 -21.17 -11.88 -21.80
C GLY A 263 -21.61 -13.14 -21.07
N TYR A 264 -20.77 -13.65 -20.17
CA TYR A 264 -21.07 -14.89 -19.44
C TYR A 264 -20.86 -14.75 -17.94
N ARG A 265 -21.52 -15.61 -17.18
CA ARG A 265 -21.34 -15.85 -15.76
C ARG A 265 -20.82 -17.28 -15.57
N TRP A 266 -19.91 -17.44 -14.61
CA TRP A 266 -19.36 -18.75 -14.24
C TRP A 266 -19.87 -19.14 -12.85
N GLU A 267 -20.79 -20.09 -12.79
CA GLU A 267 -21.41 -20.57 -11.55
C GLU A 267 -21.60 -22.09 -11.61
N CYS A 268 -21.38 -22.78 -10.49
CA CYS A 268 -21.52 -24.23 -10.39
C CYS A 268 -20.78 -24.99 -11.51
N GLU A 269 -19.56 -24.54 -11.82
CA GLU A 269 -18.68 -25.09 -12.87
C GLU A 269 -19.30 -25.05 -14.28
N ARG A 270 -20.19 -24.09 -14.55
CA ARG A 270 -20.85 -23.92 -15.83
C ARG A 270 -20.91 -22.44 -16.24
N TYR A 271 -20.87 -22.23 -17.55
CA TYR A 271 -21.13 -20.93 -18.14
C TYR A 271 -22.64 -20.75 -18.37
N SER A 272 -23.16 -19.61 -17.93
CA SER A 272 -24.47 -19.10 -18.33
C SER A 272 -24.31 -17.76 -19.03
N GLU A 273 -25.00 -17.56 -20.14
CA GLU A 273 -24.96 -16.29 -20.87
C GLU A 273 -25.77 -15.22 -20.13
N GLU A 274 -25.23 -14.01 -20.09
CA GLU A 274 -25.84 -12.83 -19.47
C GLU A 274 -26.54 -11.97 -20.53
N ASN A 275 -27.73 -11.49 -20.22
CA ASN A 275 -28.46 -10.59 -21.10
C ASN A 275 -27.75 -9.24 -21.21
N LEU A 276 -27.51 -8.79 -22.45
CA LEU A 276 -27.03 -7.43 -22.73
C LEU A 276 -28.19 -6.43 -22.59
N LEU A 277 -27.98 -5.36 -21.84
CA LEU A 277 -28.95 -4.27 -21.71
C LEU A 277 -28.85 -3.30 -22.90
N HIS A 278 -29.96 -2.78 -23.41
CA HIS A 278 -29.93 -1.73 -24.43
C HIS A 278 -29.25 -0.44 -23.93
N ASP A 279 -28.88 0.44 -24.87
CA ASP A 279 -28.40 1.79 -24.55
C ASP A 279 -29.51 2.65 -23.91
N GLY A 280 -29.12 3.54 -23.00
CA GLY A 280 -30.02 4.38 -22.23
C GLY A 280 -29.26 5.42 -21.40
N THR A 281 -29.94 6.04 -20.44
CA THR A 281 -29.39 7.21 -19.70
C THR A 281 -28.14 6.87 -18.90
N PHE A 282 -28.16 5.72 -18.22
CA PHE A 282 -27.00 5.20 -17.48
C PHE A 282 -25.89 4.71 -18.43
N GLY A 283 -26.07 4.75 -19.76
CA GLY A 283 -24.98 4.54 -20.71
C GLY A 283 -23.76 5.43 -20.41
N ALA A 284 -23.94 6.62 -19.85
CA ALA A 284 -22.85 7.52 -19.51
C ALA A 284 -21.88 7.03 -18.41
N MET A 285 -22.31 6.07 -17.59
CA MET A 285 -21.43 5.48 -16.56
C MET A 285 -20.72 4.21 -17.04
N GLY A 286 -21.25 3.50 -18.05
CA GLY A 286 -20.73 2.17 -18.40
C GLY A 286 -21.16 1.55 -19.74
N GLY A 287 -21.79 2.31 -20.63
CA GLY A 287 -22.47 1.77 -21.81
C GLY A 287 -21.60 1.50 -23.04
N LEU A 288 -20.36 2.00 -23.11
CA LEU A 288 -19.55 1.87 -24.32
C LEU A 288 -19.18 0.41 -24.62
N ILE A 289 -19.21 0.09 -25.91
CA ILE A 289 -18.74 -1.15 -26.50
C ILE A 289 -17.59 -0.79 -27.45
N SER A 290 -16.40 -1.38 -27.25
CA SER A 290 -15.20 -1.02 -28.00
C SER A 290 -14.38 -2.25 -28.36
N SER A 291 -13.53 -2.09 -29.37
CA SER A 291 -12.46 -3.04 -29.72
C SER A 291 -11.12 -2.61 -29.12
N ILE A 292 -10.15 -3.53 -29.09
CA ILE A 292 -8.76 -3.21 -28.67
C ILE A 292 -8.10 -2.25 -29.65
N GLU A 293 -8.39 -2.37 -30.96
CA GLU A 293 -7.86 -1.47 -31.99
C GLU A 293 -8.27 -0.02 -31.75
N ASP A 294 -9.54 0.22 -31.45
CA ASP A 294 -10.05 1.56 -31.18
C ASP A 294 -9.57 2.08 -29.84
N PHE A 295 -9.64 1.27 -28.78
CA PHE A 295 -9.26 1.71 -27.44
C PHE A 295 -7.76 2.03 -27.33
N THR A 296 -6.92 1.41 -28.16
CA THR A 296 -5.50 1.77 -28.30
C THR A 296 -5.34 3.24 -28.71
N LYS A 297 -6.20 3.78 -29.58
CA LYS A 297 -6.14 5.19 -30.00
C LYS A 297 -6.41 6.12 -28.82
N TYR A 298 -7.39 5.76 -27.99
CA TYR A 298 -7.69 6.48 -26.75
C TYR A 298 -6.53 6.44 -25.74
N ILE A 299 -5.90 5.28 -25.54
CA ILE A 299 -4.71 5.15 -24.66
C ILE A 299 -3.54 5.98 -25.19
N SER A 300 -3.30 5.95 -26.50
CA SER A 300 -2.25 6.72 -27.14
C SER A 300 -2.47 8.22 -26.98
N TYR A 301 -3.73 8.65 -27.08
CA TYR A 301 -4.16 10.01 -26.79
C TYR A 301 -3.90 10.39 -25.32
N HIS A 302 -4.19 9.53 -24.34
CA HIS A 302 -3.84 9.79 -22.93
C HIS A 302 -2.32 9.84 -22.68
N LEU A 303 -1.53 8.95 -23.29
CA LEU A 303 -0.06 8.94 -23.17
C LEU A 303 0.57 10.25 -23.68
N GLN A 304 -0.03 10.88 -24.69
CA GLN A 304 0.49 12.12 -25.25
C GLN A 304 0.45 13.30 -24.27
N ALA A 305 -0.33 13.20 -23.19
CA ALA A 305 -0.41 14.21 -22.14
C ALA A 305 0.97 14.53 -21.53
N TRP A 306 1.89 13.57 -21.63
CA TRP A 306 3.20 13.57 -20.99
C TRP A 306 4.34 13.29 -21.99
N PRO A 307 5.54 13.87 -21.78
CA PRO A 307 5.79 15.01 -20.89
C PRO A 307 5.11 16.29 -21.42
N PRO A 308 5.01 17.38 -20.63
CA PRO A 308 4.70 18.72 -21.15
C PRO A 308 5.66 19.12 -22.27
N ARG A 309 5.18 19.83 -23.29
CA ARG A 309 5.94 20.23 -24.49
C ARG A 309 5.13 21.21 -25.37
N ASN A 310 5.78 21.77 -26.39
CA ASN A 310 5.23 22.81 -27.28
C ASN A 310 5.00 22.36 -28.73
N ASP A 311 5.23 21.08 -29.04
CA ASP A 311 4.85 20.51 -30.34
C ASP A 311 3.32 20.56 -30.52
N PRO A 312 2.84 20.64 -31.78
CA PRO A 312 1.42 20.71 -32.09
C PRO A 312 0.60 19.64 -31.35
N GLU A 313 -0.56 20.06 -30.87
CA GLU A 313 -1.52 19.20 -30.19
C GLU A 313 -2.60 18.76 -31.21
N TYR A 314 -3.12 17.54 -31.05
CA TYR A 314 -4.25 17.02 -31.83
C TYR A 314 -5.26 16.38 -30.88
N GLY A 315 -6.47 16.12 -31.37
CA GLY A 315 -7.56 15.46 -30.65
C GLY A 315 -8.47 16.42 -29.85
N PRO A 316 -9.39 15.88 -29.05
CA PRO A 316 -10.55 16.63 -28.53
C PRO A 316 -10.24 17.68 -27.45
N LEU A 317 -9.16 17.49 -26.69
CA LEU A 317 -8.71 18.35 -25.59
C LEU A 317 -7.27 18.86 -25.80
N LYS A 318 -6.98 19.98 -25.13
CA LYS A 318 -5.60 20.45 -24.91
C LYS A 318 -4.83 19.43 -24.05
N ARG A 319 -3.52 19.32 -24.28
CA ARG A 319 -2.63 18.45 -23.50
C ARG A 319 -2.62 18.81 -22.02
N SER A 320 -2.80 20.09 -21.68
CA SER A 320 -2.96 20.54 -20.29
C SER A 320 -4.22 19.99 -19.63
N SER A 321 -5.34 19.98 -20.36
CA SER A 321 -6.62 19.49 -19.87
C SER A 321 -6.60 17.97 -19.70
N LEU A 322 -5.92 17.24 -20.59
CA LEU A 322 -5.62 15.82 -20.39
C LEU A 322 -4.78 15.55 -19.14
N ARG A 323 -3.75 16.37 -18.87
CA ARG A 323 -2.97 16.23 -17.62
C ARG A 323 -3.82 16.51 -16.38
N GLU A 324 -4.78 17.43 -16.47
CA GLU A 324 -5.72 17.71 -15.40
C GLU A 324 -6.67 16.55 -15.12
N MET A 325 -7.10 15.82 -16.17
CA MET A 325 -7.85 14.57 -16.00
C MET A 325 -7.07 13.50 -15.25
N HIS A 326 -5.74 13.52 -15.32
CA HIS A 326 -4.83 12.61 -14.60
C HIS A 326 -4.48 13.07 -13.18
N HIS A 327 -4.97 14.25 -12.75
CA HIS A 327 -4.58 14.83 -11.48
C HIS A 327 -5.29 14.12 -10.30
N PRO A 328 -4.57 13.74 -9.23
CA PRO A 328 -5.13 13.04 -8.07
C PRO A 328 -5.98 13.99 -7.20
N TRP A 329 -7.22 14.24 -7.62
CA TRP A 329 -8.11 15.23 -7.01
C TRP A 329 -8.71 14.79 -5.67
N ASN A 330 -9.02 13.50 -5.51
CA ASN A 330 -9.66 12.98 -4.31
C ASN A 330 -8.91 11.75 -3.80
N PHE A 331 -8.43 11.79 -2.57
CA PHE A 331 -7.69 10.68 -1.98
C PHE A 331 -8.63 9.50 -1.74
N ILE A 332 -8.25 8.31 -2.23
CA ILE A 332 -9.02 7.07 -2.02
C ILE A 332 -8.47 6.38 -0.78
N GLU A 333 -7.22 5.90 -0.86
CA GLU A 333 -6.59 5.16 0.22
C GLU A 333 -5.06 5.12 0.10
N LEU A 334 -4.41 4.77 1.22
CA LEU A 334 -3.04 4.27 1.25
C LEU A 334 -3.12 2.77 1.54
N ASN A 335 -2.91 1.96 0.52
CA ASN A 335 -2.94 0.52 0.66
C ASN A 335 -1.56 0.00 1.08
N THR A 336 -1.44 -0.42 2.34
CA THR A 336 -0.22 -1.02 2.90
C THR A 336 -0.19 -2.56 2.76
N TYR A 337 -1.29 -3.16 2.30
CA TYR A 337 -1.53 -4.61 2.22
C TYR A 337 -1.75 -5.07 0.78
N THR A 338 -0.93 -4.58 -0.16
CA THR A 338 -1.03 -5.08 -1.53
C THR A 338 -0.41 -6.49 -1.62
N HIS A 339 -0.80 -7.28 -2.62
CA HIS A 339 -0.05 -8.49 -3.01
C HIS A 339 1.38 -8.18 -3.50
N ARG A 340 1.71 -6.89 -3.67
CA ARG A 340 3.07 -6.42 -3.86
C ARG A 340 3.69 -6.24 -2.47
N SER A 341 4.98 -6.47 -2.32
CA SER A 341 5.72 -6.21 -1.07
C SER A 341 5.82 -4.71 -0.71
N CYS A 342 4.97 -3.84 -1.28
CA CYS A 342 5.08 -2.40 -1.21
C CYS A 342 3.73 -1.68 -1.07
N SER A 343 3.75 -0.55 -0.38
CA SER A 343 2.57 0.32 -0.26
C SER A 343 2.30 1.08 -1.56
N VAL A 344 1.01 1.31 -1.84
CA VAL A 344 0.54 2.08 -2.99
C VAL A 344 -0.49 3.11 -2.52
N VAL A 345 -0.36 4.35 -2.98
CA VAL A 345 -1.36 5.40 -2.75
C VAL A 345 -2.28 5.47 -3.96
N TYR A 346 -3.59 5.59 -3.71
CA TYR A 346 -4.61 5.76 -4.75
C TYR A 346 -5.36 7.07 -4.57
N ALA A 347 -5.70 7.70 -5.69
CA ALA A 347 -6.55 8.87 -5.75
C ALA A 347 -7.44 8.83 -6.98
N TYR A 348 -8.67 9.32 -6.85
CA TYR A 348 -9.59 9.48 -7.95
C TYR A 348 -9.33 10.81 -8.66
N CYS A 349 -9.38 10.75 -9.99
CA CYS A 349 -9.15 11.88 -10.87
C CYS A 349 -10.47 12.25 -11.58
N TYR A 350 -10.44 12.60 -12.88
CA TYR A 350 -11.65 12.76 -13.67
C TYR A 350 -11.92 11.50 -14.49
N GLY A 351 -12.70 10.60 -13.91
CA GLY A 351 -13.09 9.32 -14.53
C GLY A 351 -11.93 8.34 -14.65
N LEU A 352 -10.89 8.53 -13.83
CA LEU A 352 -9.62 7.81 -13.83
C LEU A 352 -9.14 7.64 -12.38
N ILE A 353 -8.28 6.66 -12.17
CA ILE A 353 -7.58 6.40 -10.91
C ILE A 353 -6.10 6.69 -11.14
N TRP A 354 -5.53 7.53 -10.29
CA TRP A 354 -4.10 7.74 -10.17
C TRP A 354 -3.58 6.86 -9.05
N SER A 355 -2.45 6.20 -9.29
CA SER A 355 -1.74 5.50 -8.22
C SER A 355 -0.24 5.78 -8.25
N LYS A 356 0.40 5.66 -7.09
CA LYS A 356 1.86 5.75 -6.96
C LYS A 356 2.39 4.73 -5.99
N ASN A 357 3.33 3.93 -6.46
CA ASN A 357 4.00 2.91 -5.66
C ASN A 357 5.25 3.45 -4.93
N HIS A 358 5.86 2.60 -4.10
CA HIS A 358 7.07 2.95 -3.32
C HIS A 358 8.30 3.34 -4.17
N ASP A 359 8.43 2.82 -5.39
CA ASP A 359 9.49 3.17 -6.35
C ASP A 359 9.24 4.54 -7.01
N GLY A 360 8.10 5.17 -6.69
CA GLY A 360 7.68 6.44 -7.25
C GLY A 360 7.10 6.33 -8.66
N ILE A 361 6.80 5.12 -9.14
CA ILE A 361 6.14 4.89 -10.43
C ILE A 361 4.68 5.32 -10.28
N VAL A 362 4.27 6.23 -11.16
CA VAL A 362 2.89 6.70 -11.28
C VAL A 362 2.18 5.87 -12.35
N SER A 363 0.94 5.48 -12.05
CA SER A 363 0.04 4.89 -13.03
C SER A 363 -1.26 5.69 -13.12
N ILE A 364 -1.86 5.70 -14.30
CA ILE A 364 -3.23 6.17 -14.53
C ILE A 364 -4.03 5.01 -15.10
N ASN A 365 -5.17 4.67 -14.51
CA ASN A 365 -5.97 3.53 -14.94
C ASN A 365 -7.47 3.79 -14.75
N HIS A 366 -8.31 2.89 -15.26
CA HIS A 366 -9.67 2.71 -14.76
C HIS A 366 -10.12 1.28 -15.07
N THR A 367 -10.73 0.62 -14.09
CA THR A 367 -11.35 -0.69 -14.24
C THR A 367 -12.76 -0.57 -14.78
N GLY A 368 -13.33 -1.66 -15.28
CA GLY A 368 -14.73 -1.72 -15.66
C GLY A 368 -15.28 -3.10 -15.38
N GLY A 369 -16.40 -3.16 -14.69
CA GLY A 369 -17.15 -4.39 -14.44
C GLY A 369 -18.62 -4.20 -14.74
N LEU A 370 -19.24 -5.19 -15.36
CA LEU A 370 -20.68 -5.30 -15.58
C LEU A 370 -21.06 -6.78 -15.53
N PRO A 371 -22.36 -7.12 -15.38
CA PRO A 371 -22.85 -8.44 -15.74
C PRO A 371 -22.36 -8.84 -17.15
N GLY A 372 -21.70 -10.00 -17.23
CA GLY A 372 -21.11 -10.55 -18.44
C GLY A 372 -19.71 -10.03 -18.83
N PHE A 373 -19.18 -8.98 -18.21
CA PHE A 373 -17.92 -8.36 -18.67
C PHE A 373 -17.02 -7.86 -17.55
N GLY A 374 -15.72 -7.84 -17.84
CA GLY A 374 -14.75 -7.05 -17.12
C GLY A 374 -13.63 -6.55 -18.03
N SER A 375 -13.05 -5.43 -17.65
CA SER A 375 -12.15 -4.65 -18.49
C SER A 375 -11.23 -3.81 -17.62
N ASN A 376 -10.04 -3.51 -18.13
CA ASN A 376 -9.15 -2.56 -17.49
C ASN A 376 -8.19 -1.96 -18.51
N TRP A 377 -7.81 -0.71 -18.29
CA TRP A 377 -6.65 -0.14 -18.94
C TRP A 377 -5.78 0.62 -17.95
N ILE A 378 -4.48 0.66 -18.20
CA ILE A 378 -3.48 1.31 -17.36
C ILE A 378 -2.38 1.91 -18.24
N ILE A 379 -1.90 3.11 -17.91
CA ILE A 379 -0.70 3.72 -18.48
C ILE A 379 0.31 4.02 -17.39
N LEU A 380 1.59 3.93 -17.76
CA LEU A 380 2.72 4.47 -17.00
C LEU A 380 3.31 5.65 -17.79
N PRO A 381 2.85 6.89 -17.56
CA PRO A 381 3.22 8.03 -18.39
C PRO A 381 4.72 8.28 -18.49
N GLU A 382 5.43 8.17 -17.38
CA GLU A 382 6.88 8.35 -17.29
C GLU A 382 7.65 7.25 -18.00
N HIS A 383 7.02 6.11 -18.27
CA HIS A 383 7.59 4.99 -19.01
C HIS A 383 7.07 4.90 -20.44
N GLY A 384 6.09 5.71 -20.84
CA GLY A 384 5.54 5.76 -22.21
C GLY A 384 4.90 4.45 -22.66
N ILE A 385 4.34 3.68 -21.74
CA ILE A 385 3.70 2.39 -22.03
C ILE A 385 2.27 2.37 -21.48
N GLY A 386 1.41 1.61 -22.13
CA GLY A 386 0.03 1.36 -21.71
C GLY A 386 -0.38 -0.08 -21.97
N LEU A 387 -1.36 -0.56 -21.23
CA LEU A 387 -1.90 -1.92 -21.34
C LEU A 387 -3.42 -1.84 -21.21
N VAL A 388 -4.13 -2.54 -22.08
CA VAL A 388 -5.58 -2.71 -22.02
C VAL A 388 -5.93 -4.18 -22.13
N SER A 389 -6.97 -4.60 -21.43
CA SER A 389 -7.50 -5.95 -21.51
C SER A 389 -9.02 -5.98 -21.34
N PHE A 390 -9.66 -6.88 -22.08
CA PHE A 390 -11.09 -7.15 -22.03
C PHE A 390 -11.34 -8.63 -21.81
N ALA A 391 -12.35 -8.96 -21.00
CA ALA A 391 -12.85 -10.31 -20.80
C ALA A 391 -14.38 -10.31 -20.75
N ASN A 392 -14.99 -11.38 -21.23
CA ASN A 392 -16.44 -11.55 -21.27
C ASN A 392 -16.96 -12.48 -20.16
N ARG A 393 -16.51 -12.21 -18.92
CA ARG A 393 -17.07 -12.81 -17.71
C ARG A 393 -17.57 -11.70 -16.77
N THR A 394 -18.72 -11.93 -16.13
CA THR A 394 -19.29 -11.08 -15.07
C THR A 394 -18.22 -10.64 -14.08
N TYR A 395 -18.03 -9.32 -14.00
CA TYR A 395 -17.07 -8.65 -13.12
C TYR A 395 -15.66 -9.28 -13.17
N ALA A 396 -15.17 -9.54 -14.39
CA ALA A 396 -13.80 -10.03 -14.57
C ALA A 396 -12.79 -8.99 -14.06
N ASP A 397 -12.10 -9.31 -12.96
CA ASP A 397 -11.05 -8.45 -12.42
C ASP A 397 -9.79 -8.52 -13.30
N LEU A 398 -9.63 -7.48 -14.11
CA LEU A 398 -8.45 -7.25 -14.95
C LEU A 398 -7.58 -6.11 -14.43
N GLY A 399 -8.01 -5.43 -13.35
CA GLY A 399 -7.25 -4.36 -12.70
C GLY A 399 -5.95 -4.92 -12.14
N TYR A 400 -6.07 -5.91 -11.26
CA TYR A 400 -4.94 -6.59 -10.64
C TYR A 400 -4.01 -7.23 -11.67
N ALA A 401 -4.59 -7.93 -12.67
CA ALA A 401 -3.82 -8.61 -13.71
C ALA A 401 -2.94 -7.63 -14.50
N ASN A 402 -3.51 -6.53 -14.98
CA ASN A 402 -2.77 -5.54 -15.75
C ASN A 402 -1.72 -4.83 -14.90
N GLU A 403 -2.04 -4.49 -13.66
CA GLU A 403 -1.10 -3.89 -12.72
C GLU A 403 0.12 -4.78 -12.48
N PHE A 404 -0.10 -6.06 -12.17
CA PHE A 404 0.96 -7.02 -11.96
C PHE A 404 1.82 -7.21 -13.22
N ILE A 405 1.19 -7.34 -14.38
CA ILE A 405 1.90 -7.54 -15.64
C ILE A 405 2.70 -6.28 -16.02
N MET A 406 2.15 -5.09 -15.76
CA MET A 406 2.86 -3.83 -16.01
C MET A 406 4.14 -3.72 -15.16
N ASP A 407 4.10 -4.10 -13.89
CA ASP A 407 5.28 -4.19 -13.03
C ASP A 407 6.32 -5.18 -13.57
N LYS A 408 5.86 -6.33 -14.08
CA LYS A 408 6.76 -7.32 -14.72
C LYS A 408 7.38 -6.76 -15.98
N ILE A 409 6.67 -6.00 -16.80
CA ILE A 409 7.23 -5.34 -17.98
C ILE A 409 8.37 -4.39 -17.57
N VAL A 410 8.11 -3.52 -16.59
CA VAL A 410 9.11 -2.57 -16.08
C VAL A 410 10.35 -3.30 -15.55
N THR A 411 10.13 -4.34 -14.75
CA THR A 411 11.22 -5.09 -14.10
C THR A 411 12.03 -5.91 -15.11
N LEU A 412 11.37 -6.70 -15.98
CA LEU A 412 12.02 -7.58 -16.94
C LEU A 412 12.78 -6.81 -18.02
N ALA A 413 12.23 -5.69 -18.50
CA ALA A 413 12.88 -4.85 -19.49
C ALA A 413 13.84 -3.82 -18.86
N GLY A 414 13.94 -3.75 -17.52
CA GLY A 414 14.78 -2.79 -16.80
C GLY A 414 14.46 -1.34 -17.19
N LEU A 415 13.18 -1.02 -17.33
CA LEU A 415 12.73 0.27 -17.84
C LEU A 415 13.07 1.40 -16.87
N LYS A 416 13.55 2.50 -17.43
CA LYS A 416 13.77 3.75 -16.70
C LYS A 416 12.74 4.78 -17.13
N SER A 417 12.34 5.63 -16.20
CA SER A 417 11.51 6.79 -16.49
C SER A 417 12.24 7.77 -17.43
N ARG A 418 11.47 8.55 -18.19
CA ARG A 418 11.98 9.69 -18.97
C ARG A 418 12.80 10.59 -18.05
N GLN A 419 13.96 11.01 -18.53
CA GLN A 419 14.87 11.88 -17.81
C GLN A 419 14.72 13.32 -18.30
N MET A 420 14.71 14.27 -17.37
CA MET A 420 14.69 15.69 -17.69
C MET A 420 16.10 16.14 -18.14
N SER A 421 16.17 16.97 -19.18
CA SER A 421 17.41 17.68 -19.53
C SER A 421 17.77 18.71 -18.45
N VAL A 422 19.06 18.91 -18.21
CA VAL A 422 19.56 20.01 -17.38
C VAL A 422 19.35 21.32 -18.14
N SER A 423 18.65 22.27 -17.54
CA SER A 423 18.43 23.58 -18.16
C SER A 423 19.72 24.41 -18.20
N LYS A 424 19.81 25.34 -19.15
CA LYS A 424 20.97 26.25 -19.28
C LYS A 424 21.29 26.99 -17.97
N ILE A 425 20.25 27.46 -17.27
CA ILE A 425 20.40 28.19 -16.01
C ILE A 425 20.93 27.28 -14.88
N LEU A 426 20.54 26.01 -14.84
CA LEU A 426 21.07 25.05 -13.86
C LEU A 426 22.55 24.77 -14.09
N THR A 427 22.97 24.61 -15.35
CA THR A 427 24.39 24.47 -15.71
C THR A 427 25.20 25.70 -15.31
N GLU A 428 24.70 26.90 -15.60
CA GLU A 428 25.34 28.15 -15.22
C GLU A 428 25.48 28.29 -13.68
N ARG A 429 24.40 28.02 -12.94
CA ARG A 429 24.39 28.12 -11.48
C ARG A 429 25.26 27.07 -10.81
N LYS A 430 25.33 25.85 -11.35
CA LYS A 430 26.30 24.82 -10.91
C LYS A 430 27.72 25.37 -11.00
N GLN A 431 28.11 25.93 -12.15
CA GLN A 431 29.47 26.47 -12.36
C GLN A 431 29.77 27.64 -11.41
N GLN A 432 28.83 28.57 -11.23
CA GLN A 432 28.99 29.70 -10.32
C GLN A 432 29.13 29.27 -8.86
N ILE A 433 28.35 28.28 -8.41
CA ILE A 433 28.42 27.79 -7.03
C ILE A 433 29.71 26.99 -6.79
N ILE A 434 30.15 26.17 -7.75
CA ILE A 434 31.43 25.48 -7.68
C ILE A 434 32.57 26.50 -7.55
N LYS A 435 32.60 27.51 -8.42
CA LYS A 435 33.60 28.58 -8.37
C LYS A 435 33.58 29.33 -7.04
N LEU A 436 32.38 29.70 -6.57
CA LEU A 436 32.23 30.43 -5.32
C LEU A 436 32.76 29.65 -4.11
N ILE A 437 32.37 28.38 -4.00
CA ILE A 437 32.69 27.54 -2.83
C ILE A 437 34.15 27.09 -2.88
N PHE A 438 34.64 26.65 -4.04
CA PHE A 438 35.93 25.95 -4.14
C PHE A 438 37.09 26.82 -4.62
N GLU A 439 36.84 27.84 -5.45
CA GLU A 439 37.90 28.73 -5.95
C GLU A 439 38.00 30.01 -5.14
N ASN A 440 36.85 30.59 -4.79
CA ASN A 440 36.79 31.91 -4.15
C ASN A 440 36.62 31.87 -2.63
N ASN A 441 36.47 30.69 -2.00
CA ASN A 441 36.23 30.54 -0.57
C ASN A 441 35.12 31.48 -0.03
N TRP A 442 33.97 31.50 -0.73
CA TRP A 442 32.83 32.37 -0.47
C TRP A 442 33.12 33.89 -0.57
N ASP A 443 34.20 34.29 -1.24
CA ASP A 443 34.41 35.69 -1.59
C ASP A 443 33.47 36.10 -2.74
N ILE A 444 32.53 36.99 -2.44
CA ILE A 444 31.46 37.40 -3.33
C ILE A 444 30.98 38.82 -2.99
N ASN A 445 30.85 39.66 -4.02
CA ASN A 445 30.32 41.02 -3.87
C ASN A 445 28.78 41.06 -3.89
N ASP A 446 28.18 42.15 -3.42
CA ASP A 446 26.72 42.24 -3.26
C ASP A 446 25.94 42.18 -4.60
N SER A 447 26.55 42.62 -5.70
CA SER A 447 25.99 42.49 -7.05
C SER A 447 25.94 41.02 -7.51
N GLU A 448 26.93 40.20 -7.17
CA GLU A 448 26.92 38.77 -7.47
C GLU A 448 26.02 37.98 -6.52
N LYS A 449 25.96 38.36 -5.23
CA LYS A 449 25.04 37.76 -4.24
C LYS A 449 23.60 37.82 -4.73
N SER A 450 23.16 39.01 -5.14
CA SER A 450 21.77 39.25 -5.60
C SER A 450 21.42 38.58 -6.94
N LYS A 451 22.42 38.17 -7.74
CA LYS A 451 22.19 37.44 -9.01
C LYS A 451 22.06 35.93 -8.84
N ILE A 452 22.73 35.37 -7.83
CA ILE A 452 22.88 33.92 -7.64
C ILE A 452 21.96 33.41 -6.54
N PHE A 453 21.80 34.18 -5.45
CA PHE A 453 21.10 33.76 -4.25
C PHE A 453 19.81 34.55 -4.04
N ALA A 454 18.83 33.90 -3.39
CA ALA A 454 17.64 34.58 -2.89
C ALA A 454 18.03 35.60 -1.80
N GLU A 455 17.23 36.67 -1.66
CA GLU A 455 17.51 37.78 -0.73
C GLU A 455 17.68 37.31 0.72
N ASN A 456 16.94 36.28 1.14
CA ASN A 456 17.02 35.73 2.48
C ASN A 456 18.20 34.77 2.70
N PHE A 457 18.89 34.30 1.66
CA PHE A 457 19.89 33.24 1.79
C PHE A 457 21.01 33.56 2.80
N PHE A 458 21.51 34.80 2.80
CA PHE A 458 22.53 35.27 3.74
C PHE A 458 21.96 35.87 5.04
N LEU A 459 20.64 36.08 5.10
CA LEU A 459 19.92 36.49 6.32
C LEU A 459 19.65 35.27 7.20
N ASP A 460 19.26 34.14 6.60
CA ASP A 460 18.97 32.88 7.30
C ASP A 460 20.22 32.32 7.98
N GLN A 461 21.39 32.43 7.33
CA GLN A 461 22.69 32.16 7.95
C GLN A 461 23.75 33.09 7.38
N THR A 462 24.57 33.65 8.27
CA THR A 462 25.60 34.62 7.91
C THR A 462 26.68 34.01 7.03
N LEU A 463 27.28 34.84 6.16
CA LEU A 463 28.38 34.43 5.29
C LEU A 463 29.56 33.84 6.09
N GLU A 464 29.87 34.42 7.24
CA GLU A 464 30.96 33.95 8.12
C GLU A 464 30.69 32.56 8.68
N LEU A 465 29.45 32.28 9.11
CA LEU A 465 29.10 30.95 9.60
C LEU A 465 29.17 29.91 8.47
N ARG A 466 28.69 30.26 7.26
CA ARG A 466 28.75 29.37 6.09
C ARG A 466 30.19 29.05 5.69
N LYS A 467 31.08 30.06 5.65
CA LYS A 467 32.52 29.89 5.44
C LYS A 467 33.08 28.88 6.43
N LYS A 468 32.88 29.13 7.73
CA LYS A 468 33.37 28.27 8.80
C LYS A 468 32.89 26.83 8.65
N VAL A 469 31.58 26.61 8.51
CA VAL A 469 30.99 25.26 8.39
C VAL A 469 31.50 24.54 7.15
N SER A 470 31.57 25.23 6.01
CA SER A 470 32.08 24.62 4.77
C SER A 470 33.53 24.21 4.89
N GLN A 471 34.37 25.03 5.54
CA GLN A 471 35.79 24.76 5.70
C GLN A 471 36.06 23.62 6.69
N GLU A 472 35.30 23.56 7.79
CA GLU A 472 35.32 22.42 8.72
C GLU A 472 34.92 21.12 8.01
N LEU A 473 33.90 21.16 7.14
CA LEU A 473 33.46 20.01 6.36
C LEU A 473 34.52 19.57 5.34
N PHE A 474 35.12 20.48 4.57
CA PHE A 474 36.15 20.14 3.58
C PHE A 474 37.42 19.57 4.21
N ASN A 475 37.79 20.04 5.41
CA ASN A 475 38.89 19.45 6.16
C ASN A 475 38.60 18.01 6.59
N GLN A 476 37.33 17.64 6.80
CA GLN A 476 36.92 16.28 7.17
C GLN A 476 36.85 15.34 5.96
N VAL A 477 36.23 15.79 4.85
CA VAL A 477 36.00 14.91 3.68
C VAL A 477 37.20 14.79 2.75
N GLY A 478 38.22 15.64 2.91
CA GLY A 478 39.45 15.62 2.12
C GLY A 478 39.32 16.28 0.76
N LYS A 479 40.30 16.05 -0.13
CA LYS A 479 40.36 16.71 -1.45
C LYS A 479 39.22 16.28 -2.34
N ILE A 480 38.74 17.20 -3.18
CA ILE A 480 37.75 16.89 -4.22
C ILE A 480 38.44 16.11 -5.34
N LEU A 481 37.89 14.94 -5.65
CA LEU A 481 38.35 14.07 -6.72
C LEU A 481 37.57 14.30 -8.02
N ASN A 482 36.25 14.49 -7.89
CA ASN A 482 35.36 14.65 -9.03
C ASN A 482 34.10 15.44 -8.64
N ILE A 483 33.53 16.16 -9.60
CA ILE A 483 32.22 16.79 -9.46
C ILE A 483 31.30 16.18 -10.51
N GLY A 484 30.34 15.40 -10.06
CA GLY A 484 29.39 14.67 -10.90
C GLY A 484 28.47 15.58 -11.71
N GLU A 485 27.75 14.97 -12.65
CA GLU A 485 26.77 15.65 -13.48
C GLU A 485 25.60 16.25 -12.67
N PHE A 486 24.92 17.22 -13.26
CA PHE A 486 23.73 17.79 -12.62
C PHE A 486 22.53 16.86 -12.80
N ILE A 487 21.83 16.58 -11.70
CA ILE A 487 20.61 15.78 -11.63
C ILE A 487 19.43 16.74 -11.42
N PRO A 488 18.67 17.08 -12.47
CA PRO A 488 17.57 18.04 -12.38
C PRO A 488 16.37 17.42 -11.63
N LYS A 489 15.80 18.19 -10.71
CA LYS A 489 14.49 17.90 -10.08
C LYS A 489 13.35 18.64 -10.77
N ASN A 490 13.64 19.82 -11.32
CA ASN A 490 12.79 20.54 -12.27
C ASN A 490 13.69 21.48 -13.10
N GLN A 491 13.11 22.40 -13.88
CA GLN A 491 13.88 23.32 -14.74
C GLN A 491 14.77 24.32 -13.99
N LEU A 492 14.58 24.49 -12.68
CA LEU A 492 15.23 25.51 -11.85
C LEU A 492 15.83 24.94 -10.56
N ARG A 493 15.68 23.64 -10.31
CA ARG A 493 16.15 22.97 -9.09
C ARG A 493 16.74 21.62 -9.42
N GLY A 494 17.79 21.26 -8.71
CA GLY A 494 18.33 19.90 -8.75
C GLY A 494 19.50 19.74 -7.80
N ARG A 495 20.33 18.74 -8.04
CA ARG A 495 21.49 18.44 -7.22
C ARG A 495 22.65 17.95 -8.08
N PHE A 496 23.85 18.00 -7.55
CA PHE A 496 24.99 17.28 -8.11
C PHE A 496 25.83 16.73 -6.97
N GLU A 497 26.51 15.63 -7.24
CA GLU A 497 27.33 14.94 -6.25
C GLU A 497 28.79 15.34 -6.43
N ILE A 498 29.50 15.51 -5.33
CA ILE A 498 30.93 15.83 -5.27
C ILE A 498 31.60 14.66 -4.57
N GLN A 499 32.52 14.02 -5.29
CA GLN A 499 33.32 12.93 -4.75
C GLN A 499 34.59 13.51 -4.13
N CYS A 500 34.83 13.19 -2.85
CA CYS A 500 36.03 13.60 -2.14
C CYS A 500 36.88 12.38 -1.75
N GLU A 501 38.08 12.64 -1.21
CA GLU A 501 39.08 11.63 -0.87
C GLU A 501 38.62 10.63 0.20
N HIS A 502 37.83 11.10 1.17
CA HIS A 502 37.39 10.29 2.31
C HIS A 502 35.89 9.96 2.26
N GLU A 503 35.06 10.83 1.66
CA GLU A 503 33.58 10.69 1.61
C GLU A 503 32.97 11.32 0.34
N TRP A 504 31.65 11.20 0.18
CA TRP A 504 30.87 11.86 -0.87
C TRP A 504 30.02 13.00 -0.28
N LEU A 505 29.94 14.13 -0.96
CA LEU A 505 29.04 15.25 -0.63
C LEU A 505 27.94 15.40 -1.68
N SER A 506 26.69 15.57 -1.28
CA SER A 506 25.59 15.94 -2.21
C SER A 506 25.25 17.42 -2.03
N SER A 507 25.43 18.23 -3.08
CA SER A 507 25.02 19.63 -3.08
C SER A 507 23.63 19.80 -3.70
N ILE A 508 22.68 20.33 -2.92
CA ILE A 508 21.32 20.65 -3.38
C ILE A 508 21.28 22.12 -3.80
N LEU A 509 20.83 22.39 -5.02
CA LEU A 509 20.72 23.73 -5.58
C LEU A 509 19.24 24.09 -5.73
N HIS A 510 18.76 25.02 -4.89
CA HIS A 510 17.41 25.55 -4.92
C HIS A 510 17.46 26.99 -5.45
N PHE A 511 16.94 27.21 -6.66
CA PHE A 511 16.76 28.55 -7.17
C PHE A 511 15.33 29.01 -6.92
N ILE A 512 15.19 30.19 -6.34
CA ILE A 512 13.92 30.90 -6.23
C ILE A 512 14.00 32.03 -7.24
N VAL A 513 13.13 32.00 -8.23
CA VAL A 513 12.94 33.12 -9.15
C VAL A 513 12.38 34.25 -8.29
N THR A 514 13.22 35.23 -7.98
CA THR A 514 12.77 36.53 -7.53
C THR A 514 11.97 37.15 -8.66
N HIS A 515 10.65 36.90 -8.66
CA HIS A 515 9.54 37.74 -9.10
C HIS A 515 8.27 36.89 -9.26
N ILE A 516 7.74 36.33 -8.16
CA ILE A 516 6.29 36.33 -7.85
C ILE A 516 6.18 36.38 -6.32
N SER A 517 5.62 37.48 -5.83
CA SER A 517 5.16 37.62 -4.45
C SER A 517 4.04 36.62 -4.18
N SER A 518 4.30 35.57 -3.40
CA SER A 518 3.37 34.99 -2.42
C SER A 518 3.98 33.75 -1.77
N SER A 519 4.44 33.95 -0.53
CA SER A 519 4.41 33.01 0.60
C SER A 519 4.07 31.53 0.32
N SER A 520 5.05 30.63 0.45
CA SER A 520 5.01 29.46 1.34
C SER A 520 6.40 28.79 1.38
N TYR A 521 7.06 28.85 2.54
CA TYR A 521 8.27 28.10 2.85
C TYR A 521 7.98 27.20 4.04
N ASP A 522 8.20 25.89 3.89
CA ASP A 522 8.38 24.99 5.03
C ASP A 522 9.78 24.38 4.98
N ILE A 523 10.61 24.92 5.87
CA ILE A 523 11.57 24.28 6.78
C ILE A 523 11.84 22.79 6.51
N TYR A 524 13.09 22.44 6.14
CA TYR A 524 13.84 21.27 6.65
C TYR A 524 15.32 21.42 6.24
N GLY A 525 16.09 22.14 7.06
CA GLY A 525 17.54 22.29 6.90
C GLY A 525 18.36 21.83 8.11
N ASP A 526 17.80 21.89 9.32
CA ASP A 526 18.64 21.89 10.53
C ASP A 526 18.56 20.62 11.40
N LEU A 527 17.69 19.65 11.09
CA LEU A 527 17.63 18.40 11.87
C LEU A 527 18.56 17.28 11.35
N VAL A 528 18.95 17.34 10.08
CA VAL A 528 19.77 16.28 9.45
C VAL A 528 21.26 16.53 9.67
N ILE A 529 21.70 17.78 9.80
CA ILE A 529 23.12 18.11 10.02
C ILE A 529 23.54 17.84 11.47
N ASP A 530 22.72 18.10 12.49
CA ASP A 530 23.08 17.81 13.89
C ASP A 530 23.13 16.29 14.18
N LEU A 531 22.26 15.50 13.56
CA LEU A 531 22.28 14.05 13.66
C LEU A 531 23.47 13.45 12.90
N LEU A 532 23.74 13.90 11.67
CA LEU A 532 24.89 13.46 10.88
C LEU A 532 26.22 13.89 11.51
N THR A 533 26.32 15.07 12.10
CA THR A 533 27.55 15.55 12.76
C THR A 533 27.87 14.75 14.03
N LYS A 534 26.85 14.23 14.74
CA LYS A 534 27.02 13.30 15.87
C LYS A 534 27.35 11.87 15.43
N ILE A 535 26.88 11.44 14.25
CA ILE A 535 27.18 10.14 13.65
C ILE A 535 28.61 10.11 13.07
N VAL A 536 29.04 11.18 12.39
CA VAL A 536 30.35 11.29 11.74
C VAL A 536 31.50 11.42 12.76
N LYS A 537 31.28 12.10 13.90
CA LYS A 537 32.34 12.33 14.90
C LYS A 537 32.86 11.07 15.63
N ASN A 538 32.14 9.94 15.58
CA ASN A 538 32.52 8.71 16.29
C ASN A 538 32.72 7.51 15.35
N PHE A 539 32.69 7.72 14.03
CA PHE A 539 32.78 6.65 13.05
C PHE A 539 34.25 6.26 12.82
N THR A 540 34.60 5.00 13.08
CA THR A 540 35.82 4.41 12.50
C THR A 540 35.35 3.59 11.29
N PRO A 541 35.82 3.87 10.06
CA PRO A 541 35.33 3.18 8.88
C PRO A 541 35.56 1.68 8.99
N LEU A 542 34.60 0.90 8.48
CA LEU A 542 34.78 -0.54 8.27
C LEU A 542 36.07 -0.75 7.46
N PRO A 543 36.85 -1.80 7.74
CA PRO A 543 37.93 -2.21 6.85
C PRO A 543 37.41 -2.26 5.40
N LYS A 544 38.13 -1.61 4.48
CA LYS A 544 37.78 -1.47 3.06
C LYS A 544 37.31 -2.77 2.42
N GLU A 545 37.93 -3.88 2.82
CA GLU A 545 37.63 -5.24 2.39
C GLU A 545 36.19 -5.69 2.73
N ILE A 546 35.60 -5.19 3.82
CA ILE A 546 34.21 -5.48 4.23
C ILE A 546 33.22 -4.65 3.40
N VAL A 547 33.55 -3.39 3.16
CA VAL A 547 32.75 -2.48 2.31
C VAL A 547 32.72 -2.98 0.86
N ASP A 548 33.86 -3.46 0.35
CA ASP A 548 34.00 -3.98 -1.02
C ASP A 548 33.19 -5.27 -1.26
N VAL A 549 32.98 -6.10 -0.24
CA VAL A 549 32.15 -7.32 -0.32
C VAL A 549 30.65 -6.98 -0.27
N LEU A 550 30.27 -5.96 0.51
CA LEU A 550 28.88 -5.51 0.63
C LEU A 550 28.40 -4.68 -0.57
N GLY A 551 29.34 -4.04 -1.30
CA GLY A 551 29.05 -3.27 -2.52
C GLY A 551 28.98 -4.09 -3.82
N ARG A 552 29.26 -5.40 -3.79
CA ARG A 552 29.19 -6.29 -4.97
C ARG A 552 27.92 -7.14 -4.96
N SER A 553 27.47 -7.59 -6.15
CA SER A 553 26.35 -8.53 -6.28
C SER A 553 26.56 -9.75 -5.35
N PRO A 554 25.56 -10.18 -4.55
CA PRO A 554 25.70 -11.19 -3.49
C PRO A 554 26.16 -12.60 -3.91
N SER A 555 26.44 -12.83 -5.20
CA SER A 555 26.98 -14.08 -5.73
C SER A 555 28.52 -14.15 -5.74
N SER A 556 29.24 -13.08 -5.41
CA SER A 556 30.71 -13.14 -5.30
C SER A 556 31.13 -13.70 -3.93
N ILE A 557 31.46 -14.99 -3.95
CA ILE A 557 32.04 -15.87 -2.92
C ILE A 557 32.58 -15.15 -1.66
N ILE A 558 31.87 -15.31 -0.53
CA ILE A 558 32.37 -15.01 0.82
C ILE A 558 33.56 -15.94 1.11
N SER A 559 34.73 -15.41 1.43
CA SER A 559 35.89 -16.23 1.80
C SER A 559 35.88 -16.60 3.29
N THR A 560 36.45 -17.74 3.66
CA THR A 560 36.64 -18.12 5.08
C THR A 560 37.51 -17.09 5.82
N GLN A 561 38.43 -16.45 5.09
CA GLN A 561 39.26 -15.36 5.61
C GLN A 561 38.43 -14.11 5.97
N PHE A 562 37.39 -13.79 5.19
CA PHE A 562 36.45 -12.72 5.50
C PHE A 562 35.65 -13.04 6.78
N LEU A 563 35.09 -14.25 6.89
CA LEU A 563 34.31 -14.65 8.06
C LEU A 563 35.15 -14.65 9.35
N THR A 564 36.39 -15.11 9.28
CA THR A 564 37.33 -15.06 10.41
C THR A 564 37.67 -13.63 10.82
N LYS A 565 37.91 -12.72 9.86
CA LYS A 565 38.16 -11.30 10.14
C LYS A 565 36.94 -10.60 10.74
N LEU A 566 35.74 -10.84 10.19
CA LEU A 566 34.49 -10.30 10.70
C LEU A 566 34.22 -10.79 12.14
N LYS A 567 34.44 -12.08 12.40
CA LYS A 567 34.33 -12.67 13.74
C LYS A 567 35.30 -12.04 14.73
N SER A 568 36.55 -11.82 14.31
CA SER A 568 37.56 -11.16 15.14
C SER A 568 37.19 -9.72 15.44
N TRP A 569 36.72 -8.96 14.43
CA TRP A 569 36.28 -7.57 14.60
C TRP A 569 35.11 -7.46 15.59
N VAL A 570 34.08 -8.29 15.43
CA VAL A 570 32.91 -8.35 16.31
C VAL A 570 33.30 -8.58 17.78
N LYS A 571 34.30 -9.40 18.06
CA LYS A 571 34.74 -9.71 19.43
C LYS A 571 35.46 -8.56 20.15
N HIS A 572 35.93 -7.54 19.42
CA HIS A 572 36.78 -6.48 19.98
C HIS A 572 36.20 -5.08 19.79
N VAL A 573 34.98 -4.97 19.25
CA VAL A 573 34.34 -3.68 18.99
C VAL A 573 33.59 -3.19 20.23
N ASP A 574 33.57 -1.88 20.47
CA ASP A 574 32.80 -1.29 21.58
C ASP A 574 31.29 -1.27 21.28
N ASP A 575 30.50 -1.12 22.34
CA ASP A 575 29.04 -1.09 22.29
C ASP A 575 28.49 -0.04 21.30
N THR A 576 29.05 1.17 21.26
CA THR A 576 28.53 2.25 20.40
C THR A 576 28.67 1.89 18.92
N LYS A 577 29.76 1.20 18.56
CA LYS A 577 30.03 0.74 17.18
C LYS A 577 29.25 -0.52 16.82
N LEU A 578 28.99 -1.40 17.78
CA LEU A 578 28.13 -2.57 17.59
C LEU A 578 26.66 -2.15 17.37
N ALA A 579 26.22 -1.04 17.98
CA ALA A 579 24.92 -0.41 17.73
C ALA A 579 24.74 0.01 16.27
N LEU A 580 25.75 0.67 15.70
CA LEU A 580 25.73 1.14 14.32
C LEU A 580 25.83 -0.02 13.32
N PHE A 581 26.59 -1.07 13.65
CA PHE A 581 26.60 -2.33 12.89
C PHE A 581 25.20 -2.96 12.84
N ALA A 582 24.50 -3.00 13.98
CA ALA A 582 23.14 -3.52 14.08
C ALA A 582 22.08 -2.70 13.32
N ILE A 583 22.27 -1.39 13.19
CA ILE A 583 21.31 -0.53 12.50
C ILE A 583 21.49 -0.58 10.97
N HIS A 584 22.73 -0.62 10.47
CA HIS A 584 23.00 -0.40 9.04
C HIS A 584 23.43 -1.64 8.24
N LEU A 585 23.95 -2.67 8.90
CA LEU A 585 24.54 -3.84 8.22
C LEU A 585 23.77 -5.13 8.50
N TRP A 586 22.86 -5.09 9.47
CA TRP A 586 22.13 -6.26 9.91
C TRP A 586 21.19 -6.80 8.83
N GLU A 587 20.42 -5.94 8.20
CA GLU A 587 19.47 -6.31 7.15
C GLU A 587 20.16 -6.89 5.89
N PRO A 588 21.26 -6.28 5.35
CA PRO A 588 22.06 -6.89 4.28
C PRO A 588 22.67 -8.25 4.65
N LEU A 589 23.21 -8.40 5.86
CA LEU A 589 23.80 -9.66 6.33
C LEU A 589 22.74 -10.74 6.55
N ALA A 590 21.57 -10.37 7.05
CA ALA A 590 20.46 -11.28 7.24
C ALA A 590 19.92 -11.78 5.88
N ALA A 591 19.75 -10.89 4.90
CA ALA A 591 19.39 -11.27 3.53
C ALA A 591 20.41 -12.24 2.89
N LEU A 592 21.70 -12.04 3.17
CA LEU A 592 22.77 -12.93 2.71
C LEU A 592 22.76 -14.28 3.44
N LEU A 593 22.57 -14.29 4.76
CA LEU A 593 22.45 -15.50 5.58
C LEU A 593 21.27 -16.35 5.11
N SER A 594 20.12 -15.74 4.84
CA SER A 594 18.95 -16.41 4.28
C SER A 594 19.33 -17.17 3.01
N ARG A 595 19.90 -16.49 2.01
CA ARG A 595 20.31 -17.12 0.73
C ARG A 595 21.33 -18.25 0.90
N LEU A 596 22.27 -18.14 1.84
CA LEU A 596 23.27 -19.17 2.11
C LEU A 596 22.65 -20.42 2.74
N LEU A 597 21.72 -20.23 3.69
CA LEU A 597 21.00 -21.31 4.36
C LEU A 597 20.02 -21.99 3.39
N THR A 598 19.27 -21.24 2.57
CA THR A 598 18.34 -21.81 1.56
C THR A 598 19.06 -22.67 0.51
N ARG A 599 20.35 -22.38 0.24
CA ARG A 599 21.17 -23.12 -0.72
C ARG A 599 22.01 -24.24 -0.09
N GLY A 600 21.83 -24.53 1.19
CA GLY A 600 22.57 -25.59 1.90
C GLY A 600 24.07 -25.35 2.04
N HIS A 601 24.54 -24.10 1.93
CA HIS A 601 25.96 -23.79 2.04
C HIS A 601 26.43 -23.89 3.50
N THR A 602 27.51 -24.66 3.74
CA THR A 602 28.16 -24.79 5.07
C THR A 602 28.57 -23.45 5.69
N LYS A 603 28.86 -22.45 4.85
CA LYS A 603 29.19 -21.07 5.26
C LYS A 603 28.02 -20.32 5.90
N GLY A 604 26.78 -20.74 5.68
CA GLY A 604 25.63 -20.20 6.39
C GLY A 604 25.71 -20.44 7.90
N ASN A 605 26.20 -21.61 8.32
CA ASN A 605 26.40 -21.92 9.74
C ASN A 605 27.54 -21.10 10.37
N GLU A 606 28.61 -20.84 9.61
CA GLU A 606 29.72 -19.99 10.07
C GLU A 606 29.27 -18.54 10.23
N MET A 607 28.49 -18.01 9.27
CA MET A 607 27.93 -16.67 9.33
C MET A 607 26.90 -16.52 10.45
N LEU A 608 26.08 -17.56 10.70
CA LEU A 608 25.19 -17.63 11.84
C LEU A 608 25.96 -17.55 13.18
N ALA A 609 27.10 -18.23 13.29
CA ALA A 609 27.94 -18.16 14.48
C ALA A 609 28.57 -16.77 14.68
N VAL A 610 28.88 -16.03 13.60
CA VAL A 610 29.35 -14.63 13.69
C VAL A 610 28.25 -13.70 14.20
N MET A 611 27.02 -13.87 13.70
CA MET A 611 25.87 -13.09 14.17
C MET A 611 25.52 -13.42 15.63
N GLN A 612 25.69 -14.67 16.07
CA GLN A 612 25.56 -15.07 17.48
C GLN A 612 26.62 -14.40 18.38
N ASP A 613 27.89 -14.43 17.98
CA ASP A 613 28.97 -13.77 18.72
C ASP A 613 28.72 -12.25 18.84
N ALA A 614 28.22 -11.61 17.77
CA ALA A 614 27.84 -10.19 17.80
C ALA A 614 26.71 -9.92 18.78
N PHE A 615 25.73 -10.80 18.83
CA PHE A 615 24.61 -10.68 19.75
C PHE A 615 25.01 -10.86 21.22
N ILE A 616 25.96 -11.75 21.49
CA ILE A 616 26.48 -12.02 22.84
C ILE A 616 27.29 -10.83 23.38
N VAL A 617 28.08 -10.17 22.52
CA VAL A 617 28.93 -9.03 22.92
C VAL A 617 28.12 -7.74 23.09
N ALA A 618 26.95 -7.61 22.45
CA ALA A 618 26.10 -6.43 22.51
C ALA A 618 25.55 -6.13 23.90
N ASN A 619 25.63 -4.88 24.35
CA ASN A 619 24.83 -4.42 25.48
C ASN A 619 23.32 -4.40 25.18
N TYR A 620 22.54 -4.25 26.24
CA TYR A 620 21.09 -4.43 26.22
C TYR A 620 20.35 -3.51 25.22
N SER A 621 20.71 -2.22 25.19
CA SER A 621 20.05 -1.22 24.33
C SER A 621 20.24 -1.53 22.84
N ILE A 622 21.36 -2.15 22.50
CA ILE A 622 21.73 -2.55 21.15
C ILE A 622 20.97 -3.80 20.72
N ARG A 623 20.81 -4.77 21.63
CA ARG A 623 19.97 -5.96 21.38
C ARG A 623 18.51 -5.58 21.10
N ALA A 624 18.00 -4.55 21.78
CA ALA A 624 16.65 -4.03 21.55
C ALA A 624 16.51 -3.30 20.20
N ALA A 625 17.49 -2.50 19.80
CA ALA A 625 17.50 -1.83 18.49
C ALA A 625 17.65 -2.80 17.31
N ALA A 626 18.48 -3.84 17.48
CA ALA A 626 18.64 -4.91 16.49
C ALA A 626 17.35 -5.73 16.29
N PHE A 627 16.46 -5.74 17.29
CA PHE A 627 15.27 -6.58 17.30
C PHE A 627 14.19 -6.15 16.29
N SER A 628 13.98 -4.85 16.04
CA SER A 628 12.99 -4.41 15.03
C SER A 628 13.44 -4.75 13.61
N SER A 629 14.74 -4.68 13.34
CA SER A 629 15.34 -5.11 12.08
C SER A 629 15.31 -6.64 11.94
N TRP A 630 15.46 -7.39 13.05
CA TRP A 630 15.42 -8.86 13.03
C TRP A 630 14.00 -9.43 13.00
N SER A 631 13.00 -8.79 13.62
CA SER A 631 11.60 -9.18 13.48
C SER A 631 11.15 -9.04 12.02
N SER A 632 11.59 -7.96 11.36
CA SER A 632 11.41 -7.77 9.92
C SER A 632 12.09 -8.87 9.10
N PHE A 633 13.28 -9.32 9.50
CA PHE A 633 13.98 -10.44 8.87
C PHE A 633 13.30 -11.81 9.06
N MET A 634 12.79 -12.13 10.26
CA MET A 634 12.05 -13.37 10.50
C MET A 634 10.71 -13.37 9.76
N SER A 635 10.06 -12.20 9.70
CA SER A 635 8.90 -11.98 8.83
C SER A 635 9.26 -12.22 7.37
N HIS A 636 10.45 -11.77 6.93
CA HIS A 636 10.96 -12.00 5.59
C HIS A 636 11.26 -13.48 5.33
N ILE A 637 11.97 -14.21 6.20
CA ILE A 637 12.24 -15.66 6.04
C ILE A 637 10.93 -16.46 5.90
N TYR A 638 9.90 -16.11 6.67
CA TYR A 638 8.60 -16.79 6.59
C TYR A 638 7.82 -16.43 5.31
N ARG A 639 7.91 -15.16 4.86
CA ARG A 639 7.21 -14.65 3.67
C ARG A 639 7.94 -14.91 2.34
N SER A 640 9.26 -15.13 2.37
CA SER A 640 10.10 -15.33 1.18
C SER A 640 10.28 -16.81 0.87
N ASP A 641 9.53 -17.34 -0.10
CA ASP A 641 9.74 -18.59 -0.89
C ASP A 641 10.11 -19.90 -0.16
N LEU A 642 10.22 -19.95 1.15
CA LEU A 642 10.20 -21.19 1.92
C LEU A 642 8.73 -21.55 2.09
N ASN A 643 8.21 -22.37 1.18
CA ASN A 643 6.96 -23.12 1.37
C ASN A 643 7.09 -24.03 2.61
N LEU A 644 7.16 -23.44 3.81
CA LEU A 644 7.20 -24.13 5.12
C LEU A 644 5.86 -24.80 5.45
N HIS A 645 4.92 -24.79 4.52
CA HIS A 645 3.69 -25.57 4.53
C HIS A 645 3.84 -27.00 4.00
N ASN A 646 5.03 -27.43 3.56
CA ASN A 646 5.26 -28.81 3.13
C ASN A 646 6.20 -29.57 4.08
N ASP A 647 5.92 -30.87 4.24
CA ASP A 647 6.47 -31.89 5.15
C ASP A 647 8.01 -32.11 5.17
N ASP A 648 8.83 -31.11 4.85
CA ASP A 648 10.29 -31.23 4.87
C ASP A 648 10.84 -31.03 6.30
N ILE A 649 11.06 -32.15 6.98
CA ILE A 649 11.61 -32.28 8.34
C ILE A 649 12.92 -31.47 8.50
N HIS A 650 13.75 -31.36 7.47
CA HIS A 650 15.02 -30.62 7.57
C HIS A 650 14.81 -29.10 7.64
N GLN A 651 13.82 -28.56 6.94
CA GLN A 651 13.50 -27.14 6.97
C GLN A 651 12.80 -26.74 8.27
N GLN A 652 11.91 -27.59 8.80
CA GLN A 652 11.33 -27.42 10.13
C GLN A 652 12.39 -27.46 11.24
N GLN A 653 13.37 -28.36 11.16
CA GLN A 653 14.47 -28.41 12.13
C GLN A 653 15.35 -27.15 12.09
N LEU A 654 15.65 -26.62 10.90
CA LEU A 654 16.40 -25.38 10.76
C LEU A 654 15.61 -24.18 11.29
N TYR A 655 14.31 -24.11 10.98
CA TYR A 655 13.39 -23.10 11.50
C TYR A 655 13.30 -23.14 13.03
N ASN A 656 13.05 -24.32 13.62
CA ASN A 656 12.99 -24.50 15.07
C ASN A 656 14.32 -24.18 15.76
N ARG A 657 15.45 -24.43 15.09
CA ARG A 657 16.78 -24.08 15.60
C ARG A 657 17.02 -22.57 15.57
N LEU A 658 16.57 -21.87 14.52
CA LEU A 658 16.60 -20.41 14.43
C LEU A 658 15.66 -19.77 15.45
N LEU A 659 14.45 -20.31 15.63
CA LEU A 659 13.47 -19.86 16.62
C LEU A 659 13.98 -20.05 18.07
N LYS A 660 14.55 -21.21 18.39
CA LYS A 660 15.17 -21.46 19.71
C LYS A 660 16.36 -20.55 19.97
N LEU A 661 17.25 -20.38 18.99
CA LEU A 661 18.39 -19.44 19.09
C LEU A 661 17.93 -18.00 19.32
N PHE A 662 16.79 -17.62 18.73
CA PHE A 662 16.18 -16.30 18.86
C PHE A 662 15.49 -16.09 20.21
N LEU A 663 14.81 -17.11 20.74
CA LEU A 663 14.14 -17.04 22.04
C LEU A 663 15.14 -17.15 23.20
N THR A 664 16.26 -17.87 23.05
CA THR A 664 17.19 -18.18 24.16
C THR A 664 17.74 -16.95 24.92
N PRO A 665 18.13 -15.83 24.27
CA PRO A 665 18.59 -14.62 24.97
C PRO A 665 17.47 -13.78 25.60
N PHE A 666 16.21 -14.09 25.26
CA PHE A 666 15.01 -13.39 25.72
C PHE A 666 14.07 -14.30 26.53
N LEU A 667 14.44 -15.58 26.69
CA LEU A 667 14.00 -16.41 27.80
C LEU A 667 14.20 -15.58 29.06
N PRO A 668 13.24 -15.61 29.96
CA PRO A 668 13.09 -14.56 30.94
C PRO A 668 14.34 -14.49 31.83
N ASP A 669 15.21 -13.54 31.51
CA ASP A 669 16.21 -13.05 32.43
C ASP A 669 15.47 -12.09 33.37
N TYR A 670 14.90 -12.68 34.40
CA TYR A 670 14.11 -12.02 35.43
C TYR A 670 14.94 -11.05 36.29
N THR A 671 16.22 -10.83 35.98
CA THR A 671 17.13 -9.98 36.73
C THR A 671 17.21 -8.53 36.22
N SER A 672 16.57 -8.19 35.08
CA SER A 672 16.71 -6.86 34.49
C SER A 672 16.00 -5.76 35.30
N LYS A 673 16.76 -4.99 36.08
CA LYS A 673 16.28 -3.86 36.91
C LYS A 673 15.91 -2.59 36.13
N ASN A 674 15.80 -2.63 34.80
CA ASN A 674 15.63 -1.43 33.96
C ASN A 674 14.22 -1.35 33.33
N LYS A 675 13.47 -0.28 33.65
CA LYS A 675 12.11 0.00 33.15
C LYS A 675 12.00 -0.02 31.62
N LEU A 676 12.85 0.75 30.94
CA LEU A 676 12.78 0.94 29.49
C LEU A 676 13.06 -0.35 28.74
N ALA A 677 13.97 -1.14 29.31
CA ALA A 677 14.36 -2.44 28.82
C ALA A 677 13.17 -3.41 28.78
N SER A 678 12.47 -3.54 29.90
CA SER A 678 11.39 -4.51 30.00
C SER A 678 10.14 -4.11 29.18
N ILE A 679 9.85 -2.81 29.06
CA ILE A 679 8.80 -2.30 28.15
C ILE A 679 9.16 -2.57 26.68
N ALA A 680 10.43 -2.37 26.30
CA ALA A 680 10.91 -2.69 24.96
C ALA A 680 10.77 -4.19 24.66
N LYS A 681 11.07 -5.08 25.62
CA LYS A 681 10.81 -6.53 25.51
C LYS A 681 9.32 -6.82 25.29
N CYS A 682 8.41 -6.22 26.05
CA CYS A 682 6.96 -6.44 25.86
C CYS A 682 6.48 -6.01 24.46
N ARG A 683 6.91 -4.83 23.98
CA ARG A 683 6.56 -4.35 22.62
C ARG A 683 7.15 -5.24 21.53
N ALA A 684 8.38 -5.70 21.73
CA ALA A 684 9.07 -6.63 20.84
C ALA A 684 8.33 -7.97 20.71
N TRP A 685 7.89 -8.53 21.83
CA TRP A 685 7.10 -9.76 21.82
C TRP A 685 5.70 -9.57 21.23
N LEU A 686 5.06 -8.42 21.42
CA LEU A 686 3.75 -8.14 20.81
C LEU A 686 3.81 -8.23 19.28
N ILE A 687 4.93 -7.78 18.67
CA ILE A 687 5.18 -7.94 17.23
C ILE A 687 5.31 -9.42 16.85
N LEU A 688 5.97 -10.25 17.68
CA LEU A 688 6.09 -11.69 17.45
C LEU A 688 4.74 -12.40 17.58
N VAL A 689 3.96 -12.09 18.60
CA VAL A 689 2.64 -12.71 18.81
C VAL A 689 1.70 -12.34 17.67
N SER A 690 1.72 -11.07 17.23
CA SER A 690 0.97 -10.61 16.06
C SER A 690 1.40 -11.29 14.75
N ALA A 691 2.70 -11.57 14.61
CA ALA A 691 3.24 -12.25 13.43
C ALA A 691 3.04 -13.77 13.45
N TYR A 692 2.95 -14.39 14.63
CA TYR A 692 2.95 -15.84 14.83
C TYR A 692 1.85 -16.34 15.79
N PRO A 693 0.57 -15.97 15.59
CA PRO A 693 -0.49 -16.22 16.57
C PRO A 693 -0.87 -17.70 16.74
N LYS A 694 -0.44 -18.60 15.83
CA LYS A 694 -0.68 -20.05 15.89
C LYS A 694 0.41 -20.85 16.63
N HIS A 695 1.55 -20.24 16.97
CA HIS A 695 2.64 -20.89 17.70
C HIS A 695 2.49 -20.72 19.22
N ILE A 696 1.52 -21.44 19.77
CA ILE A 696 1.06 -21.27 21.15
C ILE A 696 2.17 -21.53 22.17
N ASP A 697 2.83 -22.69 22.11
CA ASP A 697 3.82 -23.11 23.11
C ASP A 697 5.14 -22.35 23.03
N ASP A 698 5.54 -21.93 21.82
CA ASP A 698 6.85 -21.32 21.58
C ASP A 698 6.82 -19.78 21.63
N VAL A 699 5.66 -19.16 21.38
CA VAL A 699 5.54 -17.69 21.19
C VAL A 699 4.43 -17.09 22.05
N VAL A 700 3.23 -17.67 22.07
CA VAL A 700 2.10 -17.03 22.79
C VAL A 700 2.19 -17.24 24.30
N LEU A 701 2.33 -18.49 24.78
CA LEU A 701 2.40 -18.79 26.21
C LEU A 701 3.65 -18.19 26.88
N PRO A 702 4.85 -18.22 26.29
CA PRO A 702 6.01 -17.57 26.86
C PRO A 702 5.88 -16.04 26.94
N PHE A 703 5.15 -15.40 26.01
CA PHE A 703 4.88 -13.97 26.07
C PHE A 703 3.98 -13.63 27.24
N LEU A 704 2.85 -14.34 27.35
CA LEU A 704 1.89 -14.14 28.42
C LEU A 704 2.55 -14.41 29.78
N SER A 705 3.41 -15.43 29.85
CA SER A 705 4.26 -15.71 31.01
C SER A 705 5.18 -14.55 31.39
N PHE A 706 5.81 -13.90 30.41
CA PHE A 706 6.64 -12.72 30.65
C PHE A 706 5.84 -11.47 31.04
N ALA A 707 4.72 -11.20 30.35
CA ALA A 707 3.89 -10.02 30.56
C ALA A 707 3.10 -10.06 31.88
N PHE A 708 2.70 -11.26 32.32
CA PHE A 708 1.88 -11.47 33.50
C PHE A 708 2.61 -12.13 34.69
N GLY A 709 3.82 -12.66 34.50
CA GLY A 709 4.59 -13.32 35.57
C GLY A 709 5.05 -12.37 36.69
N TYR A 710 4.86 -12.80 37.95
CA TYR A 710 5.28 -12.07 39.15
C TYR A 710 6.45 -12.78 39.87
N HIS A 711 7.52 -12.04 40.23
CA HIS A 711 8.49 -12.55 41.19
C HIS A 711 8.12 -12.14 42.61
N ILE A 712 7.73 -13.13 43.40
CA ILE A 712 7.94 -13.15 44.84
C ILE A 712 9.44 -13.44 45.04
N SER A 713 10.26 -12.40 45.25
CA SER A 713 11.43 -12.59 46.10
C SER A 713 10.92 -12.47 47.53
N SER A 714 10.98 -13.58 48.26
CA SER A 714 10.30 -13.84 49.52
C SER A 714 10.72 -12.98 50.73
N LYS A 715 11.28 -11.77 50.55
CA LYS A 715 11.72 -10.93 51.70
C LYS A 715 11.53 -9.42 51.61
N THR A 716 10.99 -8.84 50.54
CA THR A 716 10.71 -7.39 50.53
C THR A 716 9.43 -7.06 49.78
N VAL A 717 8.34 -6.84 50.52
CA VAL A 717 7.14 -6.21 49.98
C VAL A 717 7.44 -4.72 49.82
N SER A 718 8.00 -4.35 48.67
CA SER A 718 7.74 -3.03 48.09
C SER A 718 6.73 -3.25 46.97
N ALA A 719 5.66 -2.45 46.97
CA ALA A 719 4.60 -2.45 45.95
C ALA A 719 5.16 -2.67 44.53
N PRO A 720 4.42 -3.36 43.63
CA PRO A 720 4.85 -3.57 42.26
C PRO A 720 5.35 -2.25 41.70
N THR A 721 6.61 -2.21 41.30
CA THR A 721 7.22 -1.00 40.79
C THR A 721 6.35 -0.47 39.65
N THR A 722 6.00 0.82 39.67
CA THR A 722 5.02 1.53 38.81
C THR A 722 5.21 1.38 37.28
N TRP A 723 6.20 0.61 36.84
CA TRP A 723 6.50 0.34 35.45
C TRP A 723 6.14 -1.07 34.97
N TRP A 724 5.88 -2.00 35.88
CA TRP A 724 5.38 -3.34 35.52
C TRP A 724 3.89 -3.35 35.16
N SER A 725 3.15 -2.34 35.62
CA SER A 725 1.79 -2.05 35.15
C SER A 725 1.74 -1.75 33.64
N GLU A 726 2.75 -1.08 33.09
CA GLU A 726 2.82 -0.73 31.67
C GLU A 726 3.06 -1.99 30.79
N CYS A 727 3.83 -2.95 31.30
CA CYS A 727 4.05 -4.24 30.63
C CYS A 727 2.83 -5.14 30.69
N ARG A 728 2.08 -5.12 31.80
CA ARG A 728 0.77 -5.77 31.91
C ARG A 728 -0.25 -5.15 30.96
N GLN A 729 -0.31 -3.82 30.86
CA GLN A 729 -1.22 -3.15 29.93
C GLN A 729 -0.92 -3.53 28.48
N ILE A 730 0.36 -3.70 28.10
CA ILE A 730 0.75 -4.21 26.78
C ILE A 730 0.33 -5.68 26.60
N GLY A 731 0.51 -6.51 27.64
CA GLY A 731 0.03 -7.90 27.63
C GLY A 731 -1.49 -8.01 27.50
N GLU A 732 -2.23 -7.15 28.21
CA GLU A 732 -3.70 -7.05 28.18
C GLU A 732 -4.19 -6.64 26.79
N GLN A 733 -3.57 -5.62 26.18
CA GLN A 733 -3.89 -5.20 24.82
C GLN A 733 -3.62 -6.32 23.81
N CYS A 734 -2.48 -7.01 23.93
CA CYS A 734 -2.15 -8.13 23.05
C CYS A 734 -3.14 -9.29 23.20
N LEU A 735 -3.51 -9.65 24.43
CA LEU A 735 -4.49 -10.69 24.70
C LEU A 735 -5.86 -10.29 24.12
N HIS A 736 -6.27 -9.04 24.30
CA HIS A 736 -7.48 -8.49 23.69
C HIS A 736 -7.45 -8.60 22.16
N ASP A 737 -6.35 -8.19 21.51
CA ASP A 737 -6.20 -8.22 20.06
C ASP A 737 -6.21 -9.66 19.50
N ILE A 738 -5.59 -10.62 20.20
CA ILE A 738 -5.62 -12.05 19.83
C ILE A 738 -7.03 -12.63 19.93
N LEU A 739 -7.79 -12.26 20.96
CA LEU A 739 -9.12 -12.81 21.22
C LEU A 739 -10.19 -12.24 20.26
N ILE A 740 -9.97 -11.05 19.71
CA ILE A 740 -10.92 -10.34 18.84
C ILE A 740 -10.61 -10.52 17.33
N ASP A 741 -9.43 -11.02 16.96
CA ASP A 741 -9.13 -11.37 15.57
C ASP A 741 -10.09 -12.48 15.07
N ASN A 742 -11.10 -12.12 14.28
CA ASN A 742 -12.11 -13.02 13.72
C ASN A 742 -11.52 -14.13 12.82
N THR A 743 -10.26 -14.01 12.39
CA THR A 743 -9.62 -14.97 11.49
C THR A 743 -8.95 -16.12 12.22
N ASN A 744 -8.43 -15.88 13.44
CA ASN A 744 -7.66 -16.87 14.22
C ASN A 744 -8.12 -17.02 15.68
N GLY A 745 -8.87 -16.06 16.23
CA GLY A 745 -9.28 -16.02 17.63
C GLY A 745 -10.08 -17.25 18.05
N GLU A 746 -11.02 -17.71 17.23
CA GLU A 746 -11.79 -18.94 17.50
C GLU A 746 -10.89 -20.20 17.49
N TYR A 747 -9.90 -20.27 16.59
CA TYR A 747 -8.92 -21.36 16.52
C TYR A 747 -7.99 -21.37 17.75
N ILE A 748 -7.49 -20.21 18.16
CA ILE A 748 -6.60 -20.05 19.32
C ILE A 748 -7.35 -20.34 20.62
N ILE A 749 -8.58 -19.83 20.77
CA ILE A 749 -9.43 -20.12 21.94
C ILE A 749 -9.75 -21.63 22.00
N LYS A 750 -10.04 -22.27 20.86
CA LYS A 750 -10.36 -23.70 20.82
C LYS A 750 -9.18 -24.62 21.12
N ILE A 751 -7.95 -24.21 20.79
CA ILE A 751 -6.73 -25.05 20.93
C ILE A 751 -5.96 -24.73 22.21
N ALA A 752 -5.93 -23.46 22.61
CA ALA A 752 -5.12 -22.96 23.72
C ALA A 752 -5.92 -22.30 24.83
N GLY A 753 -7.26 -22.19 24.72
CA GLY A 753 -8.11 -21.55 25.72
C GLY A 753 -7.88 -22.13 27.11
N ASP A 754 -7.85 -23.46 27.23
CA ASP A 754 -7.52 -24.15 28.47
C ASP A 754 -6.11 -23.82 28.96
N GLN A 755 -5.09 -23.75 28.10
CA GLN A 755 -3.72 -23.48 28.52
C GLN A 755 -3.51 -22.04 28.97
N ILE A 756 -4.11 -21.08 28.25
CA ILE A 756 -4.07 -19.64 28.59
C ILE A 756 -4.82 -19.40 29.90
N ILE A 757 -6.03 -19.98 30.03
CA ILE A 757 -6.83 -19.87 31.25
C ILE A 757 -6.13 -20.58 32.41
N ASN A 758 -5.64 -21.81 32.24
CA ASN A 758 -4.90 -22.54 33.27
C ASN A 758 -3.64 -21.80 33.70
N TYR A 759 -2.87 -21.20 32.78
CA TYR A 759 -1.67 -20.44 33.11
C TYR A 759 -2.00 -19.18 33.93
N LEU A 760 -3.01 -18.42 33.49
CA LEU A 760 -3.49 -17.24 34.24
C LEU A 760 -4.05 -17.63 35.61
N PHE A 761 -4.77 -18.76 35.71
CA PHE A 761 -5.38 -19.23 36.94
C PHE A 761 -4.36 -19.82 37.91
N ASP A 762 -3.40 -20.62 37.44
CA ASP A 762 -2.38 -21.27 38.27
C ASP A 762 -1.42 -20.24 38.87
N THR A 763 -1.05 -19.21 38.11
CA THR A 763 -0.23 -18.09 38.61
C THR A 763 -0.91 -17.37 39.78
N ILE A 764 -2.25 -17.27 39.77
CA ILE A 764 -3.05 -16.60 40.82
C ILE A 764 -3.31 -17.55 42.00
N VAL A 765 -3.59 -18.82 41.75
CA VAL A 765 -3.88 -19.81 42.79
C VAL A 765 -2.61 -20.14 43.59
N ASP A 766 -1.46 -20.27 42.93
CA ASP A 766 -0.18 -20.46 43.62
C ASP A 766 0.18 -19.23 44.48
N GLU A 767 -0.20 -18.01 44.06
CA GLU A 767 -0.05 -16.76 44.84
C GLU A 767 -0.96 -16.69 46.08
N LEU A 768 -2.11 -17.38 46.04
CA LEU A 768 -3.11 -17.40 47.11
C LEU A 768 -2.90 -18.55 48.09
N VAL A 769 -2.47 -19.72 47.63
CA VAL A 769 -2.23 -20.90 48.49
C VAL A 769 -1.10 -20.63 49.49
N GLU A 770 -0.10 -19.82 49.15
CA GLU A 770 0.94 -19.38 50.12
C GLU A 770 0.43 -18.33 51.14
N ASN A 771 -0.67 -17.62 50.86
CA ASN A 771 -1.21 -16.55 51.72
C ASN A 771 -2.54 -16.89 52.42
N LEU A 772 -3.13 -18.06 52.16
CA LEU A 772 -4.42 -18.51 52.67
C LEU A 772 -4.35 -19.37 53.95
N ILE A 773 -3.26 -19.26 54.72
CA ILE A 773 -3.20 -19.86 56.07
C ILE A 773 -3.91 -18.96 57.13
N ASP A 774 -4.37 -17.75 56.76
CA ASP A 774 -5.02 -16.84 57.72
C ASP A 774 -6.34 -16.25 57.19
N GLU A 775 -7.46 -16.72 57.76
CA GLU A 775 -8.84 -16.47 57.31
C GLU A 775 -9.31 -15.00 57.38
N ASN A 776 -8.49 -14.08 57.89
CA ASN A 776 -8.87 -12.69 58.18
C ASN A 776 -8.31 -11.62 57.24
N LYS A 777 -7.58 -11.97 56.16
CA LYS A 777 -7.03 -10.95 55.25
C LYS A 777 -7.94 -10.69 54.04
N SER A 778 -8.60 -9.54 54.06
CA SER A 778 -9.37 -8.92 52.96
C SER A 778 -8.60 -8.74 51.66
N LEU A 779 -7.26 -8.84 51.69
CA LEU A 779 -6.38 -8.61 50.55
C LEU A 779 -6.60 -9.62 49.41
N GLY A 780 -6.79 -10.90 49.72
CA GLY A 780 -7.02 -11.93 48.69
C GLY A 780 -8.32 -11.70 47.93
N LEU A 781 -9.37 -11.26 48.62
CA LEU A 781 -10.66 -10.93 47.99
C LEU A 781 -10.60 -9.63 47.17
N ILE A 782 -9.79 -8.65 47.61
CA ILE A 782 -9.56 -7.39 46.88
C ILE A 782 -8.79 -7.64 45.58
N CYS A 783 -7.76 -8.49 45.60
CA CYS A 783 -7.04 -8.89 44.39
C CYS A 783 -7.96 -9.67 43.43
N TRP A 784 -8.81 -10.56 43.94
CA TRP A 784 -9.83 -11.25 43.15
C TRP A 784 -10.85 -10.30 42.55
N ASN A 785 -11.36 -9.33 43.31
CA ASN A 785 -12.30 -8.34 42.79
C ASN A 785 -11.63 -7.48 41.72
N SER A 786 -10.37 -7.09 41.89
CA SER A 786 -9.63 -6.34 40.86
C SER A 786 -9.43 -7.18 39.60
N TYR A 787 -9.06 -8.45 39.72
CA TYR A 787 -8.86 -9.38 38.60
C TYR A 787 -10.17 -9.70 37.88
N LEU A 788 -11.25 -9.97 38.62
CA LEU A 788 -12.57 -10.21 38.04
C LEU A 788 -13.15 -8.96 37.43
N THR A 789 -12.87 -7.78 37.99
CA THR A 789 -13.21 -6.52 37.33
C THR A 789 -12.42 -6.35 36.04
N HIS A 790 -11.15 -6.76 35.98
CA HIS A 790 -10.31 -6.70 34.78
C HIS A 790 -10.72 -7.71 33.70
N LEU A 791 -10.98 -8.96 34.07
CA LEU A 791 -11.54 -9.99 33.18
C LEU A 791 -12.93 -9.58 32.72
N THR A 792 -13.79 -9.15 33.63
CA THR A 792 -15.13 -8.65 33.28
C THR A 792 -14.98 -7.45 32.34
N HIS A 793 -14.05 -6.52 32.56
CA HIS A 793 -13.78 -5.41 31.64
C HIS A 793 -13.33 -5.90 30.26
N LEU A 794 -12.35 -6.82 30.19
CA LEU A 794 -11.93 -7.49 28.95
C LEU A 794 -13.10 -8.19 28.21
N PHE A 795 -14.07 -8.74 28.94
CA PHE A 795 -15.20 -9.51 28.37
C PHE A 795 -16.51 -8.72 28.22
N THR A 796 -16.61 -7.51 28.80
CA THR A 796 -17.79 -6.61 28.75
C THR A 796 -17.54 -5.33 27.96
N LEU A 797 -16.31 -5.05 27.52
CA LEU A 797 -16.03 -4.03 26.52
C LEU A 797 -16.79 -4.35 25.22
N ASN A 798 -17.98 -3.74 25.08
CA ASN A 798 -18.86 -3.63 23.91
C ASN A 798 -18.61 -4.59 22.73
N ASN A 799 -19.50 -5.58 22.55
CA ASN A 799 -19.77 -6.32 21.29
C ASN A 799 -18.58 -6.97 20.52
N THR A 800 -17.38 -7.11 21.09
CA THR A 800 -16.18 -7.56 20.35
C THR A 800 -15.89 -9.07 20.37
N ILE A 801 -16.44 -9.84 21.32
CA ILE A 801 -16.29 -11.30 21.40
C ILE A 801 -17.66 -11.94 21.18
N ASN A 802 -17.75 -12.92 20.28
CA ASN A 802 -19.03 -13.55 19.94
C ASN A 802 -19.50 -14.56 21.01
N ASP A 803 -20.77 -14.95 20.96
CA ASP A 803 -21.38 -15.80 22.00
C ASP A 803 -20.74 -17.20 22.08
N ASN A 804 -20.24 -17.75 20.97
CA ASN A 804 -19.54 -19.04 20.97
C ASN A 804 -18.19 -18.96 21.71
N GLN A 805 -17.42 -17.89 21.45
CA GLN A 805 -16.15 -17.64 22.14
C GLN A 805 -16.37 -17.43 23.64
N ARG A 806 -17.44 -16.70 24.03
CA ARG A 806 -17.83 -16.55 25.44
C ARG A 806 -18.15 -17.88 26.11
N VAL A 807 -18.89 -18.76 25.45
CA VAL A 807 -19.23 -20.10 25.99
C VAL A 807 -17.96 -20.91 26.25
N VAL A 808 -17.05 -20.99 25.27
CA VAL A 808 -15.81 -21.78 25.42
C VAL A 808 -14.95 -21.27 26.57
N ILE A 809 -14.74 -19.95 26.66
CA ILE A 809 -13.95 -19.32 27.73
C ILE A 809 -14.57 -19.61 29.11
N ASN A 810 -15.89 -19.46 29.23
CA ASN A 810 -16.61 -19.73 30.48
C ASN A 810 -16.49 -21.20 30.90
N THR A 811 -16.62 -22.13 29.94
CA THR A 811 -16.46 -23.56 30.21
C THR A 811 -15.06 -23.88 30.72
N CYS A 812 -13.99 -23.43 30.05
CA CYS A 812 -12.60 -23.64 30.47
C CYS A 812 -12.34 -23.12 31.90
N LEU A 813 -12.83 -21.91 32.21
CA LEU A 813 -12.69 -21.27 33.53
C LEU A 813 -13.36 -22.10 34.64
N LEU A 814 -14.60 -22.54 34.41
CA LEU A 814 -15.38 -23.30 35.38
C LEU A 814 -14.80 -24.69 35.61
N THR A 815 -14.37 -25.37 34.54
CA THR A 815 -13.71 -26.68 34.63
C THR A 815 -12.43 -26.59 35.46
N ARG A 816 -11.65 -25.51 35.34
CA ARG A 816 -10.44 -25.33 36.16
C ARG A 816 -10.77 -25.06 37.63
N ILE A 817 -11.76 -24.23 37.93
CA ILE A 817 -12.23 -23.97 39.31
C ILE A 817 -12.70 -25.28 39.96
N GLU A 818 -13.47 -26.10 39.23
CA GLU A 818 -13.92 -27.40 39.70
C GLU A 818 -12.74 -28.32 40.01
N GLN A 819 -11.77 -28.41 39.10
CA GLN A 819 -10.57 -29.24 39.29
C GLN A 819 -9.77 -28.81 40.52
N LEU A 820 -9.58 -27.50 40.75
CA LEU A 820 -8.87 -26.98 41.92
C LEU A 820 -9.59 -27.29 43.23
N TRP A 821 -10.91 -27.27 43.23
CA TRP A 821 -11.71 -27.65 44.39
C TRP A 821 -11.66 -29.16 44.65
N ILE A 822 -11.74 -29.99 43.60
CA ILE A 822 -11.56 -31.45 43.68
C ILE A 822 -10.16 -31.78 44.23
N ASP A 823 -9.13 -31.08 43.75
CA ASP A 823 -7.75 -31.23 44.21
C ASP A 823 -7.51 -30.66 45.62
N SER A 824 -8.55 -30.12 46.28
CA SER A 824 -8.48 -29.47 47.60
C SER A 824 -7.52 -28.27 47.66
N ARG A 825 -7.18 -27.68 46.51
CA ARG A 825 -6.35 -26.46 46.42
C ARG A 825 -7.13 -25.19 46.78
N ILE A 826 -8.47 -25.24 46.73
CA ILE A 826 -9.35 -24.18 47.23
C ILE A 826 -10.43 -24.75 48.16
N SER A 827 -10.79 -24.00 49.22
CA SER A 827 -11.81 -24.44 50.17
C SER A 827 -13.23 -24.22 49.64
N THR A 828 -14.20 -25.01 50.11
CA THR A 828 -15.62 -24.83 49.77
C THR A 828 -16.13 -23.43 50.12
N GLN A 829 -15.64 -22.82 51.20
CA GLN A 829 -16.03 -21.47 51.61
C GLN A 829 -15.45 -20.39 50.69
N PHE A 830 -14.26 -20.63 50.13
CA PHE A 830 -13.65 -19.79 49.11
C PHE A 830 -14.40 -19.89 47.78
N LEU A 831 -14.75 -21.11 47.37
CA LEU A 831 -15.56 -21.37 46.18
C LEU A 831 -16.92 -20.63 46.22
N LEU A 832 -17.60 -20.65 47.37
CA LEU A 832 -18.87 -19.92 47.56
C LEU A 832 -18.71 -18.40 47.48
N LYS A 833 -17.60 -17.84 48.02
CA LYS A 833 -17.30 -16.41 47.88
C LYS A 833 -17.04 -16.04 46.43
N LEU A 834 -16.30 -16.88 45.70
CA LEU A 834 -15.99 -16.68 44.28
C LEU A 834 -17.27 -16.61 43.43
N PHE A 835 -18.21 -17.55 43.63
CA PHE A 835 -19.49 -17.54 42.92
C PHE A 835 -20.34 -16.30 43.24
N ASN A 836 -20.37 -15.86 44.49
CA ASN A 836 -21.06 -14.62 44.88
C ASN A 836 -20.42 -13.38 44.21
N THR A 837 -19.09 -13.36 44.05
CA THR A 837 -18.42 -12.29 43.30
C THR A 837 -18.82 -12.29 41.82
N PHE A 838 -18.93 -13.45 41.16
CA PHE A 838 -19.38 -13.52 39.75
C PHE A 838 -20.80 -12.98 39.57
N GLU A 839 -21.68 -13.26 40.53
CA GLU A 839 -23.05 -12.75 40.54
C GLU A 839 -23.08 -11.21 40.70
N GLN A 840 -22.21 -10.66 41.56
CA GLN A 840 -22.12 -9.21 41.80
C GLN A 840 -21.48 -8.42 40.64
N THR A 841 -20.54 -9.02 39.90
CA THR A 841 -19.91 -8.36 38.74
C THR A 841 -20.74 -8.47 37.46
N GLY A 842 -21.93 -9.07 37.52
CA GLY A 842 -22.83 -9.20 36.38
C GLY A 842 -22.27 -10.08 35.27
N PHE A 843 -21.44 -11.08 35.61
CA PHE A 843 -20.82 -12.01 34.66
C PHE A 843 -21.89 -12.99 34.12
N PRO A 844 -22.52 -12.75 32.95
CA PRO A 844 -23.74 -13.41 32.56
C PRO A 844 -23.42 -14.52 31.56
N LEU A 845 -23.22 -15.75 32.07
CA LEU A 845 -23.47 -17.05 31.38
C LEU A 845 -22.96 -18.26 32.18
N ALA A 846 -22.20 -18.07 33.27
CA ALA A 846 -21.54 -19.20 33.94
C ALA A 846 -22.51 -20.13 34.70
N ILE A 847 -23.62 -19.62 35.23
CA ILE A 847 -24.48 -20.40 36.16
C ILE A 847 -25.47 -21.30 35.41
N GLU A 848 -26.11 -20.83 34.33
CA GLU A 848 -27.05 -21.66 33.57
C GLU A 848 -26.36 -22.81 32.80
N THR A 849 -25.15 -22.58 32.27
CA THR A 849 -24.36 -23.63 31.59
C THR A 849 -23.90 -24.72 32.57
N VAL A 850 -23.52 -24.34 33.79
CA VAL A 850 -23.12 -25.28 34.86
C VAL A 850 -24.31 -26.09 35.40
N LEU A 851 -25.49 -25.48 35.48
CA LEU A 851 -26.69 -26.16 35.99
C LEU A 851 -27.30 -27.16 34.98
N HIS A 852 -26.98 -27.01 33.69
CA HIS A 852 -27.41 -27.94 32.64
C HIS A 852 -26.47 -29.15 32.45
N ASP A 853 -25.23 -29.11 32.97
CA ASP A 853 -24.34 -30.28 32.98
C ASP A 853 -24.65 -31.20 34.18
N SER A 854 -25.22 -32.37 33.87
CA SER A 854 -25.64 -33.37 34.86
C SER A 854 -24.50 -33.93 35.74
N SER A 855 -23.26 -33.89 35.27
CA SER A 855 -22.10 -34.44 35.99
C SER A 855 -21.65 -33.53 37.14
N ILE A 856 -21.69 -32.22 36.91
CA ILE A 856 -21.32 -31.19 37.90
C ILE A 856 -22.40 -31.06 38.96
N ARG A 857 -23.67 -31.00 38.54
CA ARG A 857 -24.84 -30.90 39.45
C ARG A 857 -24.89 -32.02 40.49
N THR A 858 -24.51 -33.24 40.10
CA THR A 858 -24.54 -34.42 40.97
C THR A 858 -23.44 -34.38 42.04
N LYS A 859 -22.26 -33.83 41.72
CA LYS A 859 -21.12 -33.68 42.64
C LYS A 859 -21.28 -32.50 43.60
N THR A 860 -21.84 -31.37 43.14
CA THR A 860 -22.11 -30.21 44.01
C THR A 860 -23.15 -30.54 45.08
N LEU A 861 -24.20 -31.30 44.72
CA LEU A 861 -25.24 -31.75 45.66
C LEU A 861 -24.70 -32.70 46.74
N THR A 862 -23.76 -33.58 46.40
CA THR A 862 -23.15 -34.51 47.37
C THR A 862 -22.25 -33.79 48.38
N ALA A 863 -21.53 -32.74 47.97
CA ALA A 863 -20.71 -31.94 48.88
C ALA A 863 -21.53 -31.10 49.88
N THR A 864 -22.70 -30.58 49.47
CA THR A 864 -23.63 -29.90 50.40
C THR A 864 -24.22 -30.84 51.45
N GLN A 865 -24.28 -32.15 51.22
CA GLN A 865 -24.78 -33.12 52.22
C GLN A 865 -23.74 -33.45 53.30
N HIS A 866 -22.45 -33.22 53.06
CA HIS A 866 -21.39 -33.51 54.03
C HIS A 866 -21.13 -32.41 55.06
N ASN A 867 -21.61 -31.18 54.84
CA ASN A 867 -21.46 -30.07 55.79
C ASN A 867 -22.77 -29.84 56.59
N ARG A 868 -23.06 -30.76 57.52
CA ARG A 868 -24.04 -30.53 58.60
C ARG A 868 -23.43 -29.68 59.72
N SER A 869 -23.37 -28.38 59.50
CA SER A 869 -23.46 -27.41 60.60
C SER A 869 -24.32 -26.25 60.11
N GLY A 870 -25.53 -26.19 60.65
CA GLY A 870 -26.60 -25.34 60.14
C GLY A 870 -26.24 -23.87 60.19
N LYS A 871 -26.26 -23.22 59.03
CA LYS A 871 -26.88 -21.92 58.80
C LYS A 871 -27.06 -21.72 57.30
N PHE A 872 -28.33 -21.54 56.94
CA PHE A 872 -28.90 -21.18 55.64
C PHE A 872 -27.95 -20.53 54.63
N TYR A 873 -27.82 -21.14 53.45
CA TYR A 873 -27.80 -20.41 52.18
C TYR A 873 -28.71 -21.15 51.20
N LYS A 874 -29.89 -20.57 50.99
CA LYS A 874 -30.83 -20.92 49.92
C LYS A 874 -30.97 -19.65 49.07
N LYS A 875 -30.06 -19.50 48.13
CA LYS A 875 -30.26 -18.74 46.90
C LYS A 875 -29.29 -19.30 45.87
#